data_AF-A0A517W8W2-F1
#
_entry.id   AF-A0A517W8W2-F1
#
_cell.length_a   1.000
_cell.length_b   1.000
_cell.length_c   1.000
_cell.angle_alpha   90.00
_cell.angle_beta   90.00
_cell.angle_gamma   90.00
#
_symmetry.space_group_name_H-M   'P 1'
#
loop_
_entity.id
_entity.type
_entity.pdbx_description
1 polymer ?
#
loop_
_entity_poly.entity_id
_entity_poly.type
_entity_poly.pdbx_seq_one_letter_code
_entity_poly.pdbx_strand_id
1 'polypeptide(L)'
;MAGFNNLLIANVTDKIIGICLLFICGLLFSCDKVDPPADPPDETLPQKKLTSRENQDLKDPQSLPAENESPKFDANQPEYLNPDWIEYQLDQVGIDRLIEEYNKESAPNTQTIRAALNLSKHILRDHPEVLREQLQARLLNRSEPVFKPFQSLPHNRVQLRSEWPTFNQPDGPLMWTLAGHQRSINCVAITPDGKQAISGADDDTLKVWDLKNGELVRTLKGHSSWTNCVAIISDGKQIISGSDDETLKVWDLATGKLLKTFEGHTGAVNAVAVTPDGNQAVSASNDRTLKVWDIQSGELLRTLKGHSSLVNFIKITPNGKQAISGSFDETIKVWDLNSGKELRTINILSFRVAVTSDGSLAVSSPKENTLEVWDLKSGKLLKTLEGHTGPVSCLTVTPDGKRVISGSLDTTLQVWDLTSGKQLQTLEGHAHHIKCLAVTPDGRQVVSGSTDDTLKVWNLTNGKMPWTPNGHSKVVNCLAITPDSSQFISGSGDTTLKVWDLSDGNLLQTLEDHNQEVFCVAIMPDGKQAISGAFDKTLKLWDLSNGTLLQTLKGHAHSVRCVALTPNAKKAVSGSIDETLIVWDLANGEMLQSLQGHTAYVMCVAIMPDGKQAISGAADSSLKIWDLGSGKLLGSLEGHSGGVNCVALTLNGKQCISGSYDNTLKLWDLTSRKPLQTLKGHTESINCVAIMPDGKHALSGSNDKSIKMWDLTSGKAIETYWFDDIVNSISISQSGDTLMVGDQSGRVHKLKILMAENNRKK
;
A
#
# COMPACT_ATOMS: atom_id res chain seq x y z
N MET A 1 44.22 -14.56 30.74
CA MET A 1 44.04 -16.00 30.45
C MET A 1 43.21 -16.10 29.20
N ALA A 2 43.83 -16.63 28.15
CA ALA A 2 43.35 -16.68 26.78
C ALA A 2 42.26 -17.76 26.60
N GLY A 3 41.39 -17.55 25.61
CA GLY A 3 40.51 -18.59 25.07
C GLY A 3 39.14 -18.04 24.66
N PHE A 4 38.78 -18.24 23.39
CA PHE A 4 37.51 -17.90 22.73
C PHE A 4 37.39 -16.52 22.06
N ASN A 5 38.34 -16.18 21.20
CA ASN A 5 38.12 -15.30 20.04
C ASN A 5 38.87 -15.95 18.87
N ASN A 6 38.15 -16.62 17.93
CA ASN A 6 38.58 -16.90 16.55
C ASN A 6 37.69 -17.86 15.72
N LEU A 7 36.39 -18.07 16.04
CA LEU A 7 35.56 -18.99 15.24
C LEU A 7 34.32 -18.39 14.55
N LEU A 8 34.13 -17.06 14.55
CA LEU A 8 32.94 -16.45 13.89
C LEU A 8 33.24 -15.52 12.70
N ILE A 9 34.50 -15.35 12.29
CA ILE A 9 34.87 -14.37 11.25
C ILE A 9 34.86 -14.97 9.83
N ALA A 10 34.69 -16.29 9.66
CA ALA A 10 34.83 -16.94 8.35
C ALA A 10 33.52 -17.26 7.61
N ASN A 11 32.33 -16.97 8.16
CA ASN A 11 31.04 -17.37 7.55
C ASN A 11 30.04 -16.22 7.32
N VAL A 12 30.49 -14.96 7.47
CA VAL A 12 29.63 -13.77 7.30
C VAL A 12 29.96 -12.98 6.02
N THR A 13 31.12 -13.24 5.41
CA THR A 13 31.56 -12.53 4.19
C THR A 13 30.72 -12.86 2.94
N ASP A 14 30.15 -14.07 2.82
CA ASP A 14 29.34 -14.43 1.64
C ASP A 14 27.86 -14.01 1.74
N LYS A 15 27.37 -13.63 2.93
CA LYS A 15 26.03 -13.02 3.09
C LYS A 15 26.05 -11.49 3.05
N ILE A 16 27.21 -10.86 3.24
CA ILE A 16 27.36 -9.39 3.16
C ILE A 16 27.49 -8.91 1.70
N ILE A 17 27.96 -9.76 0.77
CA ILE A 17 28.04 -9.41 -0.67
C ILE A 17 26.63 -9.32 -1.30
N GLY A 18 25.65 -10.08 -0.80
CA GLY A 18 24.25 -9.96 -1.22
C GLY A 18 23.51 -8.73 -0.66
N ILE A 19 24.00 -8.14 0.43
CA ILE A 19 23.40 -6.96 1.08
C ILE A 19 24.00 -5.66 0.51
N CYS A 20 25.23 -5.71 -0.03
CA CYS A 20 25.79 -4.58 -0.76
C CYS A 20 25.12 -4.32 -2.12
N LEU A 21 24.49 -5.31 -2.76
CA LEU A 21 23.78 -5.08 -4.04
C LEU A 21 22.35 -4.51 -3.90
N LEU A 22 21.69 -4.70 -2.74
CA LEU A 22 20.32 -4.21 -2.52
C LEU A 22 20.23 -2.80 -1.93
N PHE A 23 21.33 -2.25 -1.40
CA PHE A 23 21.42 -0.85 -0.96
C PHE A 23 22.17 0.07 -1.94
N ILE A 24 22.83 -0.48 -2.97
CA ILE A 24 23.50 0.31 -4.03
C ILE A 24 22.53 0.70 -5.17
N CYS A 25 21.36 0.07 -5.31
CA CYS A 25 20.39 0.43 -6.37
C CYS A 25 19.60 1.73 -6.10
N GLY A 26 19.85 2.44 -5.00
CA GLY A 26 19.33 3.79 -4.74
C GLY A 26 20.37 4.92 -4.85
N LEU A 27 21.64 4.60 -5.18
CA LEU A 27 22.77 5.53 -5.06
C LEU A 27 23.73 5.56 -6.27
N LEU A 28 23.36 4.99 -7.41
CA LEU A 28 24.09 5.12 -8.68
C LEU A 28 23.17 5.55 -9.82
N PHE A 29 22.73 6.81 -9.82
CA PHE A 29 22.50 7.60 -11.04
C PHE A 29 22.64 9.08 -10.68
N SER A 30 23.88 9.58 -10.65
CA SER A 30 24.17 11.00 -10.82
C SER A 30 25.23 11.15 -11.92
N CYS A 31 24.80 11.82 -12.99
CA CYS A 31 25.57 12.41 -14.08
C CYS A 31 26.46 11.50 -14.95
N ASP A 32 25.95 11.18 -16.15
CA ASP A 32 26.66 11.56 -17.37
C ASP A 32 25.80 12.58 -18.13
N LYS A 33 26.33 13.78 -18.31
CA LYS A 33 25.79 14.80 -19.19
C LYS A 33 25.89 14.27 -20.62
N VAL A 34 24.75 13.99 -21.25
CA VAL A 34 24.67 13.88 -22.71
C VAL A 34 24.05 15.18 -23.20
N ASP A 35 24.79 15.92 -24.02
CA ASP A 35 24.33 17.14 -24.67
C ASP A 35 23.01 16.90 -25.41
N PRO A 36 22.02 17.81 -25.31
CA PRO A 36 20.78 17.68 -26.06
C PRO A 36 21.05 17.84 -27.56
N PRO A 37 20.42 17.02 -28.44
CA PRO A 37 20.51 17.22 -29.88
C PRO A 37 19.77 18.50 -30.29
N ALA A 38 20.31 19.16 -31.32
CA ALA A 38 19.88 20.45 -31.85
C ALA A 38 18.38 20.55 -32.18
N ASP A 39 17.83 21.73 -31.90
CA ASP A 39 16.44 22.13 -32.18
C ASP A 39 16.04 21.94 -33.66
N PRO A 40 14.86 21.36 -33.96
CA PRO A 40 14.19 21.55 -35.23
C PRO A 40 13.46 22.90 -35.27
N PRO A 41 13.23 23.49 -36.46
CA PRO A 41 12.83 24.88 -36.58
C PRO A 41 11.37 25.15 -36.19
N ASP A 42 11.21 26.36 -35.66
CA ASP A 42 10.02 27.11 -35.27
C ASP A 42 8.82 26.92 -36.24
N GLU A 43 7.79 26.19 -35.79
CA GLU A 43 6.43 26.30 -36.34
C GLU A 43 5.51 26.89 -35.27
N THR A 44 5.24 28.18 -35.42
CA THR A 44 4.32 28.97 -34.61
C THR A 44 2.88 28.46 -34.74
N LEU A 45 2.36 27.80 -33.69
CA LEU A 45 0.92 27.55 -33.51
C LEU A 45 0.34 28.53 -32.47
N PRO A 46 -0.79 29.21 -32.76
CA PRO A 46 -1.28 30.31 -31.96
C PRO A 46 -1.99 29.85 -30.68
N GLN A 47 -1.72 30.56 -29.58
CA GLN A 47 -2.42 30.44 -28.30
C GLN A 47 -3.92 30.69 -28.47
N LYS A 48 -4.75 29.66 -28.24
CA LYS A 48 -6.20 29.79 -28.15
C LYS A 48 -6.58 29.91 -26.67
N LYS A 49 -6.93 31.13 -26.26
CA LYS A 49 -7.60 31.45 -24.99
C LYS A 49 -8.80 30.51 -24.78
N LEU A 50 -8.83 29.78 -23.66
CA LEU A 50 -10.07 29.19 -23.16
C LEU A 50 -10.97 30.31 -22.62
N THR A 51 -11.90 30.77 -23.45
CA THR A 51 -13.09 31.50 -23.02
C THR A 51 -14.29 30.57 -23.09
N SER A 52 -15.02 30.55 -21.97
CA SER A 52 -16.37 30.00 -21.76
C SER A 52 -17.21 29.86 -23.03
N ARG A 53 -17.70 28.63 -23.29
CA ARG A 53 -18.65 28.36 -24.37
C ARG A 53 -20.03 28.95 -24.03
N GLU A 54 -20.47 29.88 -24.87
CA GLU A 54 -21.86 30.30 -25.01
C GLU A 54 -22.65 29.23 -25.78
N ASN A 55 -23.81 28.86 -25.23
CA ASN A 55 -24.90 28.16 -25.91
C ASN A 55 -25.77 29.20 -26.63
N GLN A 56 -26.09 28.96 -27.91
CA GLN A 56 -27.26 29.56 -28.55
C GLN A 56 -27.92 28.52 -29.46
N ASP A 57 -29.08 28.03 -29.04
CA ASP A 57 -30.22 27.84 -29.92
C ASP A 57 -31.48 28.30 -29.17
N LEU A 58 -32.09 29.36 -29.71
CA LEU A 58 -33.24 30.06 -29.16
C LEU A 58 -34.54 29.27 -29.39
N LYS A 59 -35.34 29.12 -28.33
CA LYS A 59 -36.80 29.01 -28.39
C LYS A 59 -37.42 30.12 -27.52
N ASP A 60 -38.55 30.63 -27.99
CA ASP A 60 -39.30 31.82 -27.58
C ASP A 60 -39.32 32.18 -26.07
N PRO A 61 -39.30 33.48 -25.73
CA PRO A 61 -39.33 33.97 -24.36
C PRO A 61 -40.78 34.17 -23.87
N GLN A 62 -41.48 33.10 -23.50
CA GLN A 62 -42.66 33.17 -22.61
C GLN A 62 -43.09 31.79 -22.08
N SER A 63 -42.22 31.16 -21.29
CA SER A 63 -42.61 30.22 -20.24
C SER A 63 -41.42 30.01 -19.31
N LEU A 64 -41.48 30.58 -18.11
CA LEU A 64 -40.58 30.20 -17.01
C LEU A 64 -40.69 28.67 -16.82
N PRO A 65 -39.61 27.87 -16.91
CA PRO A 65 -39.64 26.56 -16.32
C PRO A 65 -39.76 26.77 -14.81
N ALA A 66 -40.72 26.07 -14.21
CA ALA A 66 -40.92 26.03 -12.78
C ALA A 66 -39.59 25.85 -12.03
N GLU A 67 -39.51 26.44 -10.84
CA GLU A 67 -38.51 26.10 -9.82
C GLU A 67 -38.20 24.61 -9.90
N ASN A 68 -36.93 24.24 -10.11
CA ASN A 68 -36.49 22.86 -9.92
C ASN A 68 -36.92 22.49 -8.50
N GLU A 69 -38.03 21.75 -8.37
CA GLU A 69 -38.46 21.19 -7.10
C GLU A 69 -37.23 20.47 -6.54
N SER A 70 -36.73 20.90 -5.38
CA SER A 70 -35.83 20.08 -4.57
C SER A 70 -36.39 18.66 -4.57
N PRO A 71 -35.58 17.61 -4.78
CA PRO A 71 -36.09 16.24 -4.81
C PRO A 71 -36.99 16.04 -3.59
N LYS A 72 -38.21 15.53 -3.79
CA LYS A 72 -39.10 15.19 -2.68
C LYS A 72 -38.50 13.97 -1.97
N PHE A 73 -37.58 14.23 -1.05
CA PHE A 73 -37.07 13.23 -0.13
C PHE A 73 -38.21 12.78 0.78
N ASP A 74 -38.24 11.50 1.16
CA ASP A 74 -39.24 10.99 2.10
C ASP A 74 -39.19 11.81 3.39
N ALA A 75 -40.23 12.61 3.64
CA ALA A 75 -40.32 13.52 4.78
C ALA A 75 -40.27 12.78 6.13
N ASN A 76 -40.38 11.45 6.14
CA ASN A 76 -40.26 10.61 7.32
C ASN A 76 -38.82 10.11 7.58
N GLN A 77 -37.86 10.34 6.69
CA GLN A 77 -36.45 10.02 6.91
C GLN A 77 -35.63 11.27 7.22
N PRO A 78 -34.91 11.34 8.35
CA PRO A 78 -34.02 12.45 8.64
C PRO A 78 -32.95 12.58 7.55
N GLU A 79 -32.74 13.80 7.05
CA GLU A 79 -31.90 14.13 5.88
C GLU A 79 -30.50 13.48 5.96
N TYR A 80 -29.83 13.61 7.11
CA TYR A 80 -28.50 13.02 7.37
C TYR A 80 -28.46 11.48 7.45
N LEU A 81 -29.60 10.81 7.37
CA LEU A 81 -29.74 9.34 7.36
C LEU A 81 -30.39 8.85 6.05
N ASN A 82 -30.54 9.73 5.05
CA ASN A 82 -31.05 9.38 3.74
C ASN A 82 -29.91 9.36 2.71
N PRO A 83 -29.56 8.20 2.14
CA PRO A 83 -28.44 8.11 1.20
C PRO A 83 -28.69 8.85 -0.13
N ASP A 84 -29.95 9.09 -0.54
CA ASP A 84 -30.30 9.91 -1.70
C ASP A 84 -30.00 11.39 -1.47
N TRP A 85 -30.26 11.87 -0.25
CA TRP A 85 -29.93 13.24 0.14
C TRP A 85 -28.41 13.45 0.19
N ILE A 86 -27.67 12.49 0.75
CA ILE A 86 -26.20 12.57 0.87
C ILE A 86 -25.55 12.61 -0.51
N GLU A 87 -26.03 11.80 -1.45
CA GLU A 87 -25.55 11.82 -2.83
C GLU A 87 -25.84 13.15 -3.52
N TYR A 88 -27.07 13.65 -3.39
CA TYR A 88 -27.42 14.98 -3.90
C TYR A 88 -26.52 16.08 -3.31
N GLN A 89 -26.29 16.08 -2.00
CA GLN A 89 -25.43 17.08 -1.37
C GLN A 89 -23.97 16.93 -1.79
N LEU A 90 -23.47 15.70 -1.93
CA LEU A 90 -22.12 15.46 -2.44
C LEU A 90 -21.92 16.11 -3.81
N ASP A 91 -22.89 15.98 -4.72
CA ASP A 91 -22.87 16.60 -6.04
C ASP A 91 -22.94 18.14 -5.99
N GLN A 92 -23.65 18.71 -5.01
CA GLN A 92 -23.80 20.16 -4.89
C GLN A 92 -22.60 20.86 -4.24
N VAL A 93 -22.11 20.31 -3.13
CA VAL A 93 -21.14 21.01 -2.27
C VAL A 93 -19.78 20.31 -2.17
N GLY A 94 -19.67 19.07 -2.64
CA GLY A 94 -18.47 18.25 -2.51
C GLY A 94 -18.30 17.65 -1.11
N ILE A 95 -17.43 16.66 -1.00
CA ILE A 95 -17.29 15.82 0.21
C ILE A 95 -16.81 16.61 1.43
N ASP A 96 -15.90 17.58 1.25
CA ASP A 96 -15.35 18.36 2.36
C ASP A 96 -16.46 19.17 3.06
N ARG A 97 -17.27 19.91 2.30
CA ARG A 97 -18.40 20.70 2.84
C ARG A 97 -19.51 19.82 3.41
N LEU A 98 -19.81 18.70 2.77
CA LEU A 98 -20.78 17.73 3.28
C LEU A 98 -20.37 17.24 4.69
N ILE A 99 -19.09 16.90 4.89
CA ILE A 99 -18.59 16.49 6.21
C ILE A 99 -18.67 17.62 7.24
N GLU A 100 -18.44 18.88 6.84
CA GLU A 100 -18.63 20.04 7.72
C GLU A 100 -20.08 20.19 8.18
N GLU A 101 -21.07 19.88 7.34
CA GLU A 101 -22.48 19.85 7.76
C GLU A 101 -22.75 18.75 8.77
N TYR A 102 -22.23 17.55 8.54
CA TYR A 102 -22.30 16.44 9.50
C TYR A 102 -21.60 16.75 10.83
N ASN A 103 -20.61 17.65 10.85
CA ASN A 103 -19.96 18.07 12.10
C ASN A 103 -20.85 18.90 13.02
N LYS A 104 -21.96 19.47 12.49
CA LYS A 104 -22.95 20.21 13.29
C LYS A 104 -23.88 19.26 14.04
N GLU A 105 -23.99 18.01 13.59
CA GLU A 105 -24.83 16.99 14.18
C GLU A 105 -24.08 16.14 15.22
N SER A 106 -24.79 15.80 16.29
CA SER A 106 -24.21 15.03 17.41
C SER A 106 -24.84 13.66 17.62
N ALA A 107 -25.87 13.31 16.85
CA ALA A 107 -26.57 12.03 16.99
C ALA A 107 -25.63 10.84 16.67
N PRO A 108 -25.62 9.76 17.47
CA PRO A 108 -24.71 8.63 17.26
C PRO A 108 -24.74 8.05 15.84
N ASN A 109 -25.94 7.88 15.26
CA ASN A 109 -26.09 7.33 13.92
C ASN A 109 -25.47 8.25 12.84
N THR A 110 -25.61 9.57 13.00
CA THR A 110 -24.98 10.54 12.09
C THR A 110 -23.46 10.57 12.25
N GLN A 111 -22.93 10.33 13.45
CA GLN A 111 -21.49 10.20 13.67
C GLN A 111 -20.91 8.96 12.96
N THR A 112 -21.64 7.85 12.95
CA THR A 112 -21.24 6.63 12.21
C THR A 112 -21.20 6.87 10.71
N ILE A 113 -22.21 7.55 10.14
CA ILE A 113 -22.18 7.93 8.71
C ILE A 113 -21.04 8.89 8.42
N ARG A 114 -20.86 9.91 9.25
CA ARG A 114 -19.73 10.84 9.13
C ARG A 114 -18.40 10.09 9.13
N ALA A 115 -18.21 9.13 10.04
CA ALA A 115 -16.99 8.32 10.07
C ALA A 115 -16.83 7.44 8.81
N ALA A 116 -17.92 6.89 8.25
CA ALA A 116 -17.87 6.20 6.95
C ALA A 116 -17.48 7.14 5.79
N LEU A 117 -18.03 8.36 5.76
CA LEU A 117 -17.67 9.40 4.80
C LEU A 117 -16.20 9.81 4.93
N ASN A 118 -15.72 9.97 6.17
CA ASN A 118 -14.32 10.30 6.45
C ASN A 118 -13.34 9.24 5.93
N LEU A 119 -13.66 7.96 6.12
CA LEU A 119 -12.86 6.85 5.59
C LEU A 119 -12.86 6.84 4.06
N SER A 120 -13.99 7.19 3.44
CA SER A 120 -14.17 7.20 1.98
C SER A 120 -13.68 8.49 1.31
N LYS A 121 -13.41 9.53 2.10
CA LYS A 121 -13.15 10.91 1.64
C LYS A 121 -12.10 11.00 0.55
N HIS A 122 -11.01 10.26 0.70
CA HIS A 122 -9.90 10.24 -0.24
C HIS A 122 -10.29 9.71 -1.64
N ILE A 123 -11.30 8.85 -1.73
CA ILE A 123 -11.85 8.34 -3.00
C ILE A 123 -12.92 9.31 -3.53
N LEU A 124 -13.83 9.77 -2.67
CA LEU A 124 -14.97 10.59 -3.04
C LEU A 124 -14.63 12.01 -3.51
N ARG A 125 -13.40 12.48 -3.25
CA ARG A 125 -12.91 13.75 -3.79
C ARG A 125 -12.76 13.70 -5.32
N ASP A 126 -12.27 12.59 -5.83
CA ASP A 126 -12.01 12.40 -7.27
C ASP A 126 -13.12 11.60 -7.96
N HIS A 127 -13.81 10.74 -7.19
CA HIS A 127 -14.86 9.83 -7.65
C HIS A 127 -16.13 9.95 -6.79
N PRO A 128 -16.87 11.08 -6.84
CA PRO A 128 -18.11 11.24 -6.08
C PRO A 128 -19.19 10.22 -6.48
N GLU A 129 -19.15 9.73 -7.72
CA GLU A 129 -20.14 8.80 -8.27
C GLU A 129 -20.22 7.45 -7.56
N VAL A 130 -19.17 7.08 -6.79
CA VAL A 130 -19.08 5.79 -6.08
C VAL A 130 -19.48 5.86 -4.61
N LEU A 131 -20.14 6.95 -4.18
CA LEU A 131 -20.57 7.17 -2.80
C LEU A 131 -21.36 5.98 -2.24
N ARG A 132 -22.27 5.42 -3.03
CA ARG A 132 -23.19 4.38 -2.58
C ARG A 132 -22.44 3.10 -2.24
N GLU A 133 -21.53 2.69 -3.11
CA GLU A 133 -20.67 1.53 -2.96
C GLU A 133 -19.77 1.67 -1.73
N GLN A 134 -19.17 2.86 -1.56
CA GLN A 134 -18.27 3.14 -0.44
C GLN A 134 -18.98 3.13 0.91
N LEU A 135 -20.19 3.72 0.99
CA LEU A 135 -21.00 3.69 2.21
C LEU A 135 -21.57 2.29 2.47
N GLN A 136 -22.01 1.58 1.43
CA GLN A 136 -22.55 0.24 1.56
C GLN A 136 -21.52 -0.73 2.13
N ALA A 137 -20.28 -0.72 1.63
CA ALA A 137 -19.22 -1.59 2.12
C ALA A 137 -18.79 -1.28 3.57
N ARG A 138 -18.81 0.00 3.98
CA ARG A 138 -18.38 0.46 5.32
C ARG A 138 -19.49 0.45 6.37
N LEU A 139 -20.72 0.16 5.98
CA LEU A 139 -21.86 0.04 6.89
C LEU A 139 -22.47 -1.36 6.87
N LEU A 140 -21.82 -2.31 6.21
CA LEU A 140 -22.38 -3.65 5.99
C LEU A 140 -22.48 -4.48 7.29
N ASN A 141 -21.58 -4.26 8.25
CA ASN A 141 -21.62 -4.95 9.55
C ASN A 141 -22.65 -4.37 10.54
N ARG A 142 -23.34 -3.29 10.16
CA ARG A 142 -24.27 -2.59 11.04
C ARG A 142 -25.60 -3.34 11.11
N SER A 143 -26.08 -3.57 12.34
CA SER A 143 -27.33 -4.30 12.57
C SER A 143 -28.51 -3.36 12.79
N GLU A 144 -28.24 -2.08 13.00
CA GLU A 144 -29.23 -1.06 13.34
C GLU A 144 -30.14 -0.79 12.12
N PRO A 145 -31.49 -0.78 12.30
CA PRO A 145 -32.43 -0.63 11.20
C PRO A 145 -32.24 0.64 10.36
N VAL A 146 -31.70 1.70 10.98
CA VAL A 146 -31.43 2.99 10.34
C VAL A 146 -30.41 2.90 9.20
N PHE A 147 -29.52 1.89 9.22
CA PHE A 147 -28.50 1.72 8.19
C PHE A 147 -28.93 0.81 7.04
N LYS A 148 -30.11 0.17 7.12
CA LYS A 148 -30.63 -0.68 6.03
C LYS A 148 -30.70 0.02 4.66
N PRO A 149 -31.12 1.30 4.56
CA PRO A 149 -31.11 2.02 3.28
C PRO A 149 -29.71 2.14 2.65
N PHE A 150 -28.66 2.22 3.47
CA PHE A 150 -27.26 2.30 3.03
C PHE A 150 -26.70 0.95 2.58
N GLN A 151 -27.28 -0.15 3.07
CA GLN A 151 -26.85 -1.51 2.74
C GLN A 151 -27.48 -2.01 1.43
N SER A 152 -28.55 -1.36 0.97
CA SER A 152 -29.19 -1.63 -0.32
C SER A 152 -28.66 -0.70 -1.41
N LEU A 153 -28.31 -1.28 -2.56
CA LEU A 153 -27.91 -0.51 -3.74
C LEU A 153 -29.03 -0.54 -4.79
N PRO A 154 -29.20 0.56 -5.57
CA PRO A 154 -30.13 0.58 -6.69
C PRO A 154 -29.64 -0.38 -7.78
N HIS A 155 -30.43 -1.43 -8.05
CA HIS A 155 -30.04 -2.56 -8.91
C HIS A 155 -29.79 -2.17 -10.37
N ASN A 156 -30.27 -1.01 -10.81
CA ASN A 156 -30.12 -0.53 -12.18
C ASN A 156 -28.84 0.27 -12.43
N ARG A 157 -28.06 0.58 -11.38
CA ARG A 157 -26.88 1.46 -11.48
C ARG A 157 -25.58 0.77 -11.07
N VAL A 158 -25.63 -0.18 -10.14
CA VAL A 158 -24.43 -0.82 -9.59
C VAL A 158 -24.43 -2.31 -9.90
N GLN A 159 -23.38 -2.77 -10.57
CA GLN A 159 -23.18 -4.16 -10.97
C GLN A 159 -22.21 -4.88 -10.03
N LEU A 160 -21.40 -4.19 -9.24
CA LEU A 160 -20.54 -4.79 -8.21
C LEU A 160 -20.96 -4.35 -6.81
N ARG A 161 -21.31 -5.33 -5.96
CA ARG A 161 -21.77 -5.08 -4.59
C ARG A 161 -20.95 -5.86 -3.58
N SER A 162 -20.52 -5.22 -2.48
CA SER A 162 -19.85 -5.97 -1.42
C SER A 162 -20.83 -6.84 -0.63
N GLU A 163 -20.47 -8.10 -0.41
CA GLU A 163 -21.21 -9.03 0.48
C GLU A 163 -20.56 -9.17 1.85
N TRP A 164 -19.27 -8.87 1.98
CA TRP A 164 -18.54 -8.98 3.24
C TRP A 164 -18.07 -7.61 3.78
N PRO A 165 -18.09 -7.40 5.11
CA PRO A 165 -17.69 -6.14 5.73
C PRO A 165 -16.16 -6.03 5.87
N THR A 166 -15.44 -6.12 4.75
CA THR A 166 -13.97 -6.22 4.69
C THR A 166 -13.27 -4.86 4.58
N PHE A 167 -14.02 -3.80 4.29
CA PHE A 167 -13.52 -2.43 4.29
C PHE A 167 -13.29 -1.93 5.71
N ASN A 168 -12.49 -0.86 5.85
CA ASN A 168 -12.33 -0.22 7.16
C ASN A 168 -13.69 0.28 7.68
N GLN A 169 -14.06 -0.17 8.88
CA GLN A 169 -15.36 0.13 9.48
C GLN A 169 -15.27 1.41 10.35
N PRO A 170 -16.36 2.21 10.47
CA PRO A 170 -16.38 3.49 11.19
C PRO A 170 -15.98 3.46 12.67
N ASP A 171 -16.09 2.30 13.32
CA ASP A 171 -15.74 2.02 14.71
C ASP A 171 -14.36 1.38 14.87
N GLY A 172 -13.66 1.14 13.75
CA GLY A 172 -12.29 0.66 13.73
C GLY A 172 -11.27 1.71 14.20
N PRO A 173 -10.00 1.31 14.30
CA PRO A 173 -8.94 2.21 14.76
C PRO A 173 -8.55 3.25 13.71
N LEU A 174 -8.72 2.98 12.41
CA LEU A 174 -8.41 3.96 11.37
C LEU A 174 -9.46 5.07 11.38
N MET A 175 -9.02 6.32 11.50
CA MET A 175 -9.91 7.49 11.45
C MET A 175 -9.80 8.24 10.12
N TRP A 176 -8.57 8.43 9.64
CA TRP A 176 -8.30 9.24 8.46
C TRP A 176 -7.26 8.57 7.57
N THR A 177 -7.52 8.55 6.26
CA THR A 177 -6.50 8.35 5.23
C THR A 177 -6.24 9.72 4.58
N LEU A 178 -5.10 10.31 4.90
CA LEU A 178 -4.67 11.62 4.41
C LEU A 178 -3.88 11.43 3.10
N ALA A 179 -4.61 11.47 1.99
CA ALA A 179 -4.02 11.42 0.65
C ALA A 179 -3.74 12.84 0.13
N GLY A 180 -2.60 13.04 -0.52
CA GLY A 180 -2.25 14.31 -1.16
C GLY A 180 -0.75 14.54 -1.43
N HIS A 181 0.13 13.75 -0.82
CA HIS A 181 1.51 13.60 -1.31
C HIS A 181 1.53 12.75 -2.58
N GLN A 182 2.54 12.96 -3.42
CA GLN A 182 2.71 12.24 -4.69
C GLN A 182 3.82 11.19 -4.66
N ARG A 183 4.58 11.14 -3.56
CA ARG A 183 5.67 10.20 -3.31
C ARG A 183 5.80 9.91 -1.81
N SER A 184 6.70 8.98 -1.48
CA SER A 184 6.89 8.46 -0.13
C SER A 184 7.04 9.54 0.93
N ILE A 185 6.39 9.33 2.07
CA ILE A 185 6.48 10.23 3.23
C ILE A 185 7.63 9.79 4.13
N ASN A 186 8.56 10.70 4.40
CA ASN A 186 9.78 10.44 5.17
C ASN A 186 9.65 10.79 6.64
N CYS A 187 8.91 11.85 6.95
CA CYS A 187 8.80 12.35 8.30
C CYS A 187 7.41 12.91 8.60
N VAL A 188 7.04 12.83 9.87
CA VAL A 188 5.84 13.44 10.41
C VAL A 188 6.11 14.02 11.80
N ALA A 189 5.55 15.19 12.08
CA ALA A 189 5.54 15.81 13.40
C ALA A 189 4.14 16.31 13.74
N ILE A 190 3.82 16.43 15.03
CA ILE A 190 2.51 16.89 15.51
C ILE A 190 2.71 18.14 16.36
N THR A 191 1.81 19.11 16.21
CA THR A 191 1.83 20.35 17.00
C THR A 191 1.61 20.07 18.49
N PRO A 192 2.16 20.90 19.40
CA PRO A 192 1.99 20.71 20.85
C PRO A 192 0.54 20.72 21.34
N ASP A 193 -0.38 21.34 20.59
CA ASP A 193 -1.82 21.32 20.89
C ASP A 193 -2.55 20.07 20.36
N GLY A 194 -1.83 19.20 19.63
CA GLY A 194 -2.35 17.96 19.05
C GLY A 194 -3.32 18.15 17.89
N LYS A 195 -3.48 19.36 17.36
CA LYS A 195 -4.49 19.66 16.33
C LYS A 195 -3.98 19.49 14.91
N GLN A 196 -2.69 19.65 14.68
CA GLN A 196 -2.12 19.59 13.34
C GLN A 196 -0.97 18.58 13.24
N ALA A 197 -0.92 17.87 12.12
CA ALA A 197 0.23 17.08 11.71
C ALA A 197 0.94 17.74 10.53
N ILE A 198 2.27 17.67 10.51
CA ILE A 198 3.10 18.17 9.45
C ILE A 198 3.87 16.99 8.87
N SER A 199 3.75 16.76 7.58
CA SER A 199 4.45 15.69 6.86
C SER A 199 5.44 16.27 5.85
N GLY A 200 6.54 15.55 5.63
CA GLY A 200 7.52 15.84 4.57
C GLY A 200 7.78 14.57 3.74
N ALA A 201 7.95 14.74 2.43
CA ALA A 201 7.97 13.63 1.47
C ALA A 201 9.00 13.80 0.36
N ASP A 202 9.14 12.75 -0.45
CA ASP A 202 9.96 12.69 -1.67
C ASP A 202 9.38 13.52 -2.84
N ASP A 203 8.22 14.17 -2.65
CA ASP A 203 7.62 15.10 -3.61
C ASP A 203 8.11 16.55 -3.42
N ASP A 204 9.19 16.72 -2.67
CA ASP A 204 9.86 17.99 -2.34
C ASP A 204 9.00 18.97 -1.51
N THR A 205 7.83 18.51 -1.02
CA THR A 205 6.90 19.36 -0.25
C THR A 205 6.77 18.94 1.20
N LEU A 206 6.37 19.91 2.02
CA LEU A 206 5.73 19.63 3.30
C LEU A 206 4.23 19.89 3.20
N LYS A 207 3.43 19.15 3.96
CA LYS A 207 1.99 19.36 4.06
C LYS A 207 1.56 19.48 5.51
N VAL A 208 0.63 20.40 5.76
CA VAL A 208 0.03 20.64 7.07
C VAL A 208 -1.40 20.11 7.04
N TRP A 209 -1.71 19.24 7.99
CA TRP A 209 -2.97 18.53 8.08
C TRP A 209 -3.69 18.87 9.38
N ASP A 210 -5.00 19.06 9.31
CA ASP A 210 -5.86 19.18 10.48
C ASP A 210 -6.27 17.76 10.95
N LEU A 211 -5.94 17.40 12.19
CA LEU A 211 -6.21 16.07 12.75
C LEU A 211 -7.65 15.90 13.25
N LYS A 212 -8.40 17.00 13.42
CA LYS A 212 -9.80 16.97 13.81
C LYS A 212 -10.69 16.59 12.63
N ASN A 213 -10.38 17.09 11.44
CA ASN A 213 -11.20 16.91 10.23
C ASN A 213 -10.52 16.06 9.14
N GLY A 214 -9.25 15.70 9.32
CA GLY A 214 -8.46 14.94 8.34
C GLY A 214 -8.21 15.72 7.04
N GLU A 215 -8.01 17.03 7.14
CA GLU A 215 -7.96 17.93 5.97
C GLU A 215 -6.57 18.50 5.71
N LEU A 216 -6.24 18.65 4.42
CA LEU A 216 -5.05 19.38 4.01
C LEU A 216 -5.28 20.87 4.22
N VAL A 217 -4.62 21.45 5.23
CA VAL A 217 -4.66 22.89 5.51
C VAL A 217 -3.77 23.64 4.54
N ARG A 218 -2.57 23.10 4.26
CA ARG A 218 -1.57 23.79 3.42
C ARG A 218 -0.53 22.86 2.83
N THR A 219 -0.04 23.21 1.64
CA THR A 219 1.21 22.67 1.08
C THR A 219 2.29 23.74 1.13
N LEU A 220 3.43 23.42 1.74
CA LEU A 220 4.61 24.27 1.83
C LEU A 220 5.59 23.83 0.74
N LYS A 221 5.86 24.71 -0.23
CA LYS A 221 6.78 24.48 -1.34
C LYS A 221 7.99 25.38 -1.20
N GLY A 222 9.19 24.84 -1.39
CA GLY A 222 10.42 25.63 -1.41
C GLY A 222 11.71 24.86 -1.17
N HIS A 223 11.65 23.59 -0.75
CA HIS A 223 12.76 22.67 -0.96
C HIS A 223 12.85 22.27 -2.43
N SER A 224 14.06 21.94 -2.88
CA SER A 224 14.34 21.56 -4.28
C SER A 224 14.64 20.06 -4.47
N SER A 225 14.54 19.30 -3.38
CA SER A 225 14.69 17.85 -3.34
C SER A 225 13.92 17.31 -2.13
N TRP A 226 14.00 16.00 -1.89
CA TRP A 226 13.23 15.27 -0.89
C TRP A 226 13.30 15.91 0.49
N THR A 227 12.16 16.00 1.17
CA THR A 227 12.13 16.46 2.56
C THR A 227 12.22 15.25 3.49
N ASN A 228 13.30 15.15 4.26
CA ASN A 228 13.60 13.97 5.08
C ASN A 228 13.17 14.10 6.54
N CYS A 229 13.15 15.32 7.06
CA CYS A 229 12.87 15.55 8.47
C CYS A 229 12.13 16.86 8.71
N VAL A 230 11.34 16.87 9.78
CA VAL A 230 10.60 18.04 10.26
C VAL A 230 10.53 18.02 11.78
N ALA A 231 10.66 19.20 12.38
CA ALA A 231 10.47 19.41 13.81
C ALA A 231 9.65 20.69 14.07
N ILE A 232 8.83 20.65 15.11
CA ILE A 232 8.06 21.81 15.56
C ILE A 232 8.91 22.62 16.54
N ILE A 233 8.94 23.94 16.37
CA ILE A 233 9.57 24.85 17.33
C ILE A 233 8.65 24.97 18.55
N SER A 234 9.22 25.09 19.76
CA SER A 234 8.49 24.94 21.04
C SER A 234 7.24 25.81 21.20
N ASP A 235 7.14 26.94 20.49
CA ASP A 235 5.97 27.82 20.50
C ASP A 235 4.77 27.28 19.69
N GLY A 236 4.97 26.22 18.91
CA GLY A 236 3.97 25.60 18.04
C GLY A 236 3.60 26.41 16.80
N LYS A 237 4.24 27.58 16.58
CA LYS A 237 3.90 28.50 15.49
C LYS A 237 4.80 28.34 14.28
N GLN A 238 6.02 27.86 14.50
CA GLN A 238 6.99 27.66 13.44
C GLN A 238 7.44 26.21 13.38
N ILE A 239 7.92 25.82 12.20
CA ILE A 239 8.51 24.51 11.98
C ILE A 239 9.87 24.66 11.31
N ILE A 240 10.74 23.69 11.52
CA ILE A 240 11.99 23.56 10.78
C ILE A 240 12.00 22.24 10.02
N SER A 241 12.36 22.27 8.74
CA SER A 241 12.52 21.09 7.88
C SER A 241 13.95 20.95 7.40
N GLY A 242 14.37 19.73 7.10
CA GLY A 242 15.64 19.41 6.45
C GLY A 242 15.43 18.50 5.23
N SER A 243 16.26 18.70 4.21
CA SER A 243 16.08 18.10 2.89
C SER A 243 17.37 17.55 2.29
N ASP A 244 17.22 16.72 1.26
CA ASP A 244 18.27 16.31 0.33
C ASP A 244 18.90 17.48 -0.44
N ASP A 245 18.25 18.65 -0.46
CA ASP A 245 18.82 19.88 -1.03
C ASP A 245 19.92 20.54 -0.17
N GLU A 246 20.39 19.83 0.86
CA GLU A 246 21.46 20.23 1.78
C GLU A 246 21.10 21.42 2.69
N THR A 247 19.85 21.88 2.68
CA THR A 247 19.40 23.02 3.48
C THR A 247 18.46 22.64 4.62
N LEU A 248 18.39 23.51 5.63
CA LEU A 248 17.23 23.57 6.52
C LEU A 248 16.38 24.79 6.21
N LYS A 249 15.07 24.68 6.39
CA LYS A 249 14.13 25.79 6.17
C LYS A 249 13.20 25.97 7.36
N VAL A 250 13.01 27.22 7.77
CA VAL A 250 12.09 27.60 8.85
C VAL A 250 10.83 28.21 8.24
N TRP A 251 9.67 27.73 8.66
CA TRP A 251 8.38 28.11 8.10
C TRP A 251 7.45 28.64 9.18
N ASP A 252 6.66 29.64 8.83
CA ASP A 252 5.51 30.05 9.64
C ASP A 252 4.34 29.10 9.37
N LEU A 253 3.83 28.42 10.38
CA LEU A 253 2.80 27.38 10.21
C LEU A 253 1.43 27.97 9.82
N ALA A 254 1.11 29.16 10.33
CA ALA A 254 -0.18 29.82 10.07
C ALA A 254 -0.30 30.29 8.61
N THR A 255 0.73 30.98 8.11
CA THR A 255 0.76 31.58 6.78
C THR A 255 1.37 30.64 5.72
N GLY A 256 2.18 29.67 6.14
CA GLY A 256 2.98 28.80 5.28
C GLY A 256 4.15 29.47 4.59
N LYS A 257 4.52 30.68 5.02
CA LYS A 257 5.63 31.41 4.41
C LYS A 257 6.97 30.82 4.88
N LEU A 258 7.88 30.66 3.93
CA LEU A 258 9.29 30.43 4.22
C LEU A 258 9.85 31.69 4.90
N LEU A 259 10.37 31.53 6.12
CA LEU A 259 10.95 32.62 6.90
C LEU A 259 12.46 32.70 6.72
N LYS A 260 13.14 31.55 6.76
CA LYS A 260 14.61 31.45 6.72
C LYS A 260 15.05 30.18 6.01
N THR A 261 16.22 30.24 5.37
CA THR A 261 16.96 29.08 4.87
C THR A 261 18.32 29.05 5.57
N PHE A 262 18.71 27.91 6.12
CA PHE A 262 20.02 27.68 6.73
C PHE A 262 20.85 26.86 5.77
N GLU A 263 21.95 27.45 5.32
CA GLU A 263 22.92 26.84 4.41
C GLU A 263 24.21 26.53 5.17
N GLY A 264 24.83 25.38 4.87
CA GLY A 264 26.13 25.04 5.44
C GLY A 264 26.40 23.55 5.64
N HIS A 265 25.40 22.67 5.45
CA HIS A 265 25.65 21.26 5.18
C HIS A 265 26.12 21.08 3.73
N THR A 266 26.86 20.00 3.47
CA THR A 266 27.37 19.65 2.12
C THR A 266 26.85 18.27 1.68
N GLY A 267 25.64 17.95 2.10
CA GLY A 267 24.97 16.68 1.87
C GLY A 267 23.61 16.68 2.55
N ALA A 268 22.75 15.74 2.15
CA ALA A 268 21.37 15.64 2.64
C ALA A 268 21.23 15.76 4.17
N VAL A 269 20.23 16.52 4.61
CA VAL A 269 19.89 16.66 6.03
C VAL A 269 18.86 15.58 6.38
N ASN A 270 19.29 14.58 7.15
CA ASN A 270 18.47 13.39 7.45
C ASN A 270 17.59 13.58 8.69
N ALA A 271 18.03 14.38 9.66
CA ALA A 271 17.28 14.60 10.89
C ALA A 271 17.50 15.99 11.47
N VAL A 272 16.47 16.52 12.13
CA VAL A 272 16.51 17.79 12.84
C VAL A 272 15.78 17.64 14.18
N ALA A 273 16.31 18.26 15.22
CA ALA A 273 15.65 18.37 16.51
C ALA A 273 15.82 19.79 17.08
N VAL A 274 14.81 20.25 17.81
CA VAL A 274 14.79 21.59 18.42
C VAL A 274 15.01 21.46 19.92
N THR A 275 15.76 22.38 20.52
CA THR A 275 15.95 22.44 21.96
C THR A 275 14.63 22.80 22.66
N PRO A 276 14.37 22.31 23.89
CA PRO A 276 13.10 22.56 24.59
C PRO A 276 12.77 24.06 24.77
N ASP A 277 13.77 24.92 24.88
CA ASP A 277 13.60 26.38 24.96
C ASP A 277 13.21 27.04 23.62
N GLY A 278 13.27 26.28 22.51
CA GLY A 278 12.91 26.75 21.16
C GLY A 278 13.98 27.60 20.48
N ASN A 279 15.15 27.80 21.09
CA ASN A 279 16.15 28.75 20.58
C ASN A 279 17.13 28.12 19.58
N GLN A 280 17.44 26.83 19.72
CA GLN A 280 18.44 26.16 18.90
C GLN A 280 17.85 24.97 18.14
N ALA A 281 18.32 24.79 16.90
CA ALA A 281 18.09 23.59 16.12
C ALA A 281 19.39 22.81 15.99
N VAL A 282 19.31 21.48 16.03
CA VAL A 282 20.44 20.61 15.77
C VAL A 282 20.09 19.69 14.62
N SER A 283 20.90 19.73 13.57
CA SER A 283 20.72 18.96 12.34
C SER A 283 21.79 17.88 12.22
N ALA A 284 21.44 16.78 11.55
CA ALA A 284 22.31 15.65 11.24
C ALA A 284 22.26 15.35 9.74
N SER A 285 23.42 15.07 9.13
CA SER A 285 23.56 15.03 7.67
C SER A 285 24.44 13.89 7.14
N ASN A 286 24.28 13.61 5.84
CA ASN A 286 25.18 12.80 5.03
C ASN A 286 26.62 13.33 4.96
N ASP A 287 26.85 14.60 5.30
CA ASP A 287 28.19 15.16 5.44
C ASP A 287 28.98 14.66 6.67
N ARG A 288 28.41 13.71 7.42
CA ARG A 288 28.97 13.06 8.62
C ARG A 288 29.09 13.98 9.83
N THR A 289 28.44 15.14 9.78
CA THR A 289 28.46 16.12 10.88
C THR A 289 27.07 16.32 11.47
N LEU A 290 27.08 16.83 12.70
CA LEU A 290 25.92 17.53 13.24
C LEU A 290 26.20 19.03 13.26
N LYS A 291 25.18 19.85 13.06
CA LYS A 291 25.29 21.31 13.15
C LYS A 291 24.28 21.86 14.13
N VAL A 292 24.72 22.80 14.96
CA VAL A 292 23.88 23.53 15.92
C VAL A 292 23.65 24.93 15.38
N TRP A 293 22.39 25.33 15.27
CA TRP A 293 21.95 26.58 14.67
C TRP A 293 21.18 27.39 15.70
N ASP A 294 21.34 28.70 15.65
CA ASP A 294 20.43 29.61 16.32
C ASP A 294 19.21 29.84 15.42
N ILE A 295 18.01 29.50 15.91
CA ILE A 295 16.79 29.55 15.08
C ILE A 295 16.42 31.00 14.76
N GLN A 296 16.63 31.92 15.70
CA GLN A 296 16.21 33.31 15.57
C GLN A 296 17.05 34.10 14.56
N SER A 297 18.36 33.93 14.57
CA SER A 297 19.29 34.57 13.63
C SER A 297 19.44 33.76 12.33
N GLY A 298 19.42 32.42 12.44
CA GLY A 298 19.78 31.48 11.38
C GLY A 298 21.28 31.22 11.27
N GLU A 299 22.06 31.67 12.25
CA GLU A 299 23.50 31.48 12.25
C GLU A 299 23.89 30.06 12.68
N LEU A 300 24.92 29.54 12.02
CA LEU A 300 25.58 28.30 12.43
C LEU A 300 26.42 28.57 13.68
N LEU A 301 25.96 28.07 14.84
CA LEU A 301 26.68 28.22 16.10
C LEU A 301 27.86 27.25 16.19
N ARG A 302 27.66 25.98 15.80
CA ARG A 302 28.67 24.91 15.96
C ARG A 302 28.55 23.84 14.88
N THR A 303 29.68 23.23 14.53
CA THR A 303 29.74 21.97 13.77
C THR A 303 30.38 20.88 14.65
N LEU A 304 29.63 19.83 14.94
CA LEU A 304 30.07 18.67 15.72
C LEU A 304 30.59 17.61 14.75
N LYS A 305 31.91 17.37 14.80
CA LYS A 305 32.60 16.38 13.97
C LYS A 305 33.01 15.20 14.83
N GLY A 306 32.80 13.97 14.34
CA GLY A 306 33.28 12.77 15.02
C GLY A 306 32.69 11.46 14.50
N HIS A 307 31.56 11.50 13.78
CA HIS A 307 31.07 10.33 13.04
C HIS A 307 31.92 10.07 11.79
N SER A 308 32.10 8.80 11.44
CA SER A 308 32.86 8.37 10.26
C SER A 308 31.99 8.02 9.05
N SER A 309 30.67 7.97 9.25
CA SER A 309 29.64 7.77 8.22
C SER A 309 28.48 8.76 8.40
N LEU A 310 27.46 8.66 7.54
CA LEU A 310 26.30 9.55 7.57
C LEU A 310 25.51 9.44 8.88
N VAL A 311 25.05 10.58 9.36
CA VAL A 311 24.28 10.67 10.61
C VAL A 311 22.79 10.64 10.27
N ASN A 312 22.07 9.65 10.81
CA ASN A 312 20.71 9.35 10.37
C ASN A 312 19.62 9.83 11.33
N PHE A 313 19.91 9.95 12.63
CA PHE A 313 18.94 10.47 13.59
C PHE A 313 19.59 11.32 14.67
N ILE A 314 18.77 12.17 15.27
CA ILE A 314 19.15 13.00 16.41
C ILE A 314 17.99 13.17 17.39
N LYS A 315 18.31 13.20 18.68
CA LYS A 315 17.39 13.56 19.77
C LYS A 315 18.07 14.51 20.76
N ILE A 316 17.30 15.42 21.35
CA ILE A 316 17.77 16.35 22.39
C ILE A 316 17.26 15.87 23.74
N THR A 317 18.12 15.93 24.77
CA THR A 317 17.71 15.59 26.13
C THR A 317 16.69 16.59 26.67
N PRO A 318 15.75 16.19 27.56
CA PRO A 318 14.70 17.08 28.08
C PRO A 318 15.22 18.36 28.77
N ASN A 319 16.45 18.35 29.27
CA ASN A 319 17.10 19.53 29.86
C ASN A 319 17.71 20.49 28.82
N GLY A 320 17.67 20.16 27.53
CA GLY A 320 18.20 20.95 26.41
C GLY A 320 19.73 21.01 26.32
N LYS A 321 20.47 20.27 27.16
CA LYS A 321 21.94 20.40 27.25
C LYS A 321 22.72 19.42 26.38
N GLN A 322 22.12 18.29 26.01
CA GLN A 322 22.81 17.24 25.27
C GLN A 322 22.05 16.83 24.01
N ALA A 323 22.80 16.47 22.98
CA ALA A 323 22.27 15.80 21.80
C ALA A 323 22.76 14.35 21.75
N ILE A 324 21.89 13.46 21.28
CA ILE A 324 22.18 12.05 21.04
C ILE A 324 22.03 11.83 19.55
N SER A 325 23.09 11.36 18.89
CA SER A 325 23.10 11.09 17.45
C SER A 325 23.39 9.62 17.17
N GLY A 326 22.80 9.08 16.11
CA GLY A 326 23.16 7.76 15.59
C GLY A 326 23.50 7.81 14.12
N SER A 327 24.46 6.97 13.74
CA SER A 327 25.14 7.00 12.44
C SER A 327 25.29 5.60 11.86
N PHE A 328 25.51 5.55 10.55
CA PHE A 328 25.86 4.33 9.82
C PHE A 328 27.28 3.82 10.13
N ASP A 329 28.02 4.49 11.01
CA ASP A 329 29.28 3.99 11.54
C ASP A 329 29.11 3.05 12.74
N GLU A 330 27.89 2.57 12.97
CA GLU A 330 27.55 1.62 14.06
C GLU A 330 27.77 2.22 15.46
N THR A 331 27.71 3.55 15.58
CA THR A 331 27.82 4.25 16.86
C THR A 331 26.65 5.19 17.16
N ILE A 332 26.30 5.26 18.45
CA ILE A 332 25.60 6.41 19.03
C ILE A 332 26.61 7.30 19.75
N LYS A 333 26.52 8.60 19.53
CA LYS A 333 27.32 9.60 20.23
C LYS A 333 26.44 10.54 21.05
N VAL A 334 26.91 10.89 22.24
CA VAL A 334 26.29 11.90 23.10
C VAL A 334 27.18 13.13 23.11
N TRP A 335 26.58 14.28 22.82
CA TRP A 335 27.26 15.57 22.67
C TRP A 335 26.78 16.56 23.70
N ASP A 336 27.68 17.39 24.20
CA ASP A 336 27.32 18.58 24.98
C ASP A 336 27.06 19.75 24.03
N LEU A 337 25.85 20.31 24.06
CA LEU A 337 25.44 21.36 23.11
C LEU A 337 26.06 22.72 23.39
N ASN A 338 26.56 22.96 24.60
CA ASN A 338 27.22 24.22 24.95
C ASN A 338 28.67 24.26 24.47
N SER A 339 29.41 23.18 24.72
CA SER A 339 30.83 23.06 24.36
C SER A 339 31.08 22.45 22.99
N GLY A 340 30.09 21.73 22.44
CA GLY A 340 30.21 20.96 21.21
C GLY A 340 31.09 19.70 21.34
N LYS A 341 31.45 19.31 22.56
CA LYS A 341 32.31 18.15 22.80
C LYS A 341 31.52 16.85 22.79
N GLU A 342 32.12 15.81 22.23
CA GLU A 342 31.67 14.44 22.41
C GLU A 342 31.88 14.04 23.89
N LEU A 343 30.80 13.62 24.55
CA LEU A 343 30.82 13.15 25.94
C LEU A 343 30.98 11.63 26.02
N ARG A 344 30.30 10.90 25.13
CA ARG A 344 30.28 9.43 25.11
C ARG A 344 30.08 8.90 23.69
N THR A 345 30.75 7.79 23.39
CA THR A 345 30.47 6.91 22.24
C THR A 345 29.99 5.56 22.75
N ILE A 346 28.92 5.06 22.13
CA ILE A 346 28.34 3.76 22.42
C ILE A 346 28.28 3.00 21.11
N ASN A 347 28.97 1.86 21.02
CA ASN A 347 28.92 0.98 19.86
C ASN A 347 27.63 0.17 19.93
N ILE A 348 26.78 0.27 18.91
CA ILE A 348 25.55 -0.51 18.81
C ILE A 348 25.38 -1.02 17.40
N LEU A 349 24.81 -2.23 17.29
CA LEU A 349 24.41 -2.81 16.00
C LEU A 349 23.01 -2.34 15.58
N SER A 350 22.36 -1.43 16.33
CA SER A 350 20.97 -1.02 16.13
C SER A 350 20.87 0.42 15.64
N PHE A 351 19.96 0.69 14.70
CA PHE A 351 19.86 1.99 14.05
C PHE A 351 18.68 2.87 14.52
N ARG A 352 17.87 2.43 15.49
CA ARG A 352 16.64 3.14 15.92
C ARG A 352 16.44 3.07 17.42
N VAL A 353 16.16 4.21 18.05
CA VAL A 353 15.91 4.33 19.51
C VAL A 353 14.80 5.33 19.81
N ALA A 354 13.88 4.98 20.72
CA ALA A 354 12.93 5.88 21.37
C ALA A 354 13.17 5.85 22.88
N VAL A 355 12.84 6.95 23.55
CA VAL A 355 13.04 7.11 24.99
C VAL A 355 11.74 7.57 25.60
N THR A 356 11.40 7.04 26.78
CA THR A 356 10.23 7.50 27.53
C THR A 356 10.36 8.96 27.93
N SER A 357 9.23 9.65 28.10
CA SER A 357 9.18 11.08 28.45
C SER A 357 9.88 11.40 29.79
N ASP A 358 9.88 10.45 30.73
CA ASP A 358 10.58 10.51 32.01
C ASP A 358 12.07 10.14 31.94
N GLY A 359 12.55 9.69 30.76
CA GLY A 359 13.92 9.24 30.54
C GLY A 359 14.31 7.97 31.30
N SER A 360 13.34 7.19 31.80
CA SER A 360 13.61 5.95 32.55
C SER A 360 13.92 4.75 31.64
N LEU A 361 13.23 4.64 30.50
CA LEU A 361 13.36 3.52 29.58
C LEU A 361 13.79 3.96 28.18
N ALA A 362 14.53 3.10 27.49
CA ALA A 362 14.79 3.20 26.07
C ALA A 362 14.28 1.96 25.34
N VAL A 363 13.74 2.14 24.15
CA VAL A 363 13.33 1.05 23.25
C VAL A 363 14.17 1.14 21.99
N SER A 364 14.82 0.04 21.61
CA SER A 364 15.60 -0.08 20.38
C SER A 364 15.11 -1.24 19.53
N SER A 365 15.50 -1.27 18.25
CA SER A 365 15.23 -2.40 17.34
C SER A 365 16.57 -2.95 16.80
N PRO A 366 17.30 -3.77 17.58
CA PRO A 366 18.64 -4.24 17.23
C PRO A 366 18.65 -5.39 16.23
N LYS A 367 17.63 -6.24 16.24
CA LYS A 367 17.37 -7.24 15.20
C LYS A 367 16.20 -6.76 14.38
N GLU A 368 16.16 -7.15 13.11
CA GLU A 368 15.16 -6.66 12.16
C GLU A 368 13.74 -6.73 12.72
N ASN A 369 13.33 -7.86 13.29
CA ASN A 369 11.95 -8.12 13.69
C ASN A 369 11.64 -7.99 15.19
N THR A 370 12.59 -7.54 16.03
CA THR A 370 12.39 -7.48 17.50
C THR A 370 12.66 -6.10 18.07
N LEU A 371 11.91 -5.74 19.10
CA LEU A 371 12.16 -4.55 19.92
C LEU A 371 12.79 -4.97 21.25
N GLU A 372 13.75 -4.20 21.74
CA GLU A 372 14.40 -4.42 23.03
C GLU A 372 14.15 -3.21 23.93
N VAL A 373 13.67 -3.45 25.15
CA VAL A 373 13.36 -2.44 26.16
C VAL A 373 14.44 -2.45 27.23
N TRP A 374 15.03 -1.29 27.50
CA TRP A 374 16.18 -1.11 28.36
C TRP A 374 15.85 -0.16 29.51
N ASP A 375 16.36 -0.46 30.70
CA ASP A 375 16.38 0.49 31.81
C ASP A 375 17.60 1.41 31.65
N LEU A 376 17.39 2.71 31.47
CA LEU A 376 18.47 3.66 31.23
C LEU A 376 19.33 3.93 32.46
N LYS A 377 18.80 3.72 33.66
CA LYS A 377 19.52 3.95 34.92
C LYS A 377 20.58 2.87 35.17
N SER A 378 20.25 1.61 34.91
CA SER A 378 21.10 0.44 35.14
C SER A 378 21.78 -0.09 33.88
N GLY A 379 21.29 0.28 32.69
CA GLY A 379 21.78 -0.23 31.41
C GLY A 379 21.37 -1.67 31.13
N LYS A 380 20.41 -2.23 31.87
CA LYS A 380 19.98 -3.62 31.72
C LYS A 380 18.85 -3.75 30.70
N LEU A 381 18.94 -4.79 29.86
CA LEU A 381 17.81 -5.24 29.05
C LEU A 381 16.71 -5.75 29.98
N LEU A 382 15.54 -5.13 29.90
CA LEU A 382 14.37 -5.56 30.67
C LEU A 382 13.59 -6.62 29.91
N LYS A 383 13.35 -6.41 28.60
CA LYS A 383 12.44 -7.24 27.79
C LYS A 383 12.81 -7.21 26.31
N THR A 384 12.50 -8.30 25.62
CA THR A 384 12.44 -8.37 24.15
C THR A 384 10.97 -8.53 23.75
N LEU A 385 10.50 -7.71 22.81
CA LEU A 385 9.15 -7.77 22.24
C LEU A 385 9.26 -8.33 20.82
N GLU A 386 8.56 -9.43 20.58
CA GLU A 386 8.55 -10.15 19.31
C GLU A 386 7.13 -10.14 18.74
N GLY A 387 6.99 -9.83 17.45
CA GLY A 387 5.69 -9.84 16.77
C GLY A 387 5.71 -9.31 15.35
N HIS A 388 6.60 -8.36 15.03
CA HIS A 388 6.79 -7.93 13.65
C HIS A 388 7.36 -9.08 12.79
N THR A 389 6.96 -9.12 11.53
CA THR A 389 7.46 -10.11 10.56
C THR A 389 8.52 -9.54 9.63
N GLY A 390 8.83 -8.25 9.76
CA GLY A 390 9.86 -7.54 9.00
C GLY A 390 10.62 -6.50 9.84
N PRO A 391 11.62 -5.83 9.24
CA PRO A 391 12.40 -4.79 9.88
C PRO A 391 11.56 -3.65 10.47
N VAL A 392 11.76 -3.32 11.76
CA VAL A 392 11.19 -2.11 12.36
C VAL A 392 11.93 -0.88 11.84
N SER A 393 11.21 -0.01 11.14
CA SER A 393 11.75 1.18 10.48
C SER A 393 11.72 2.43 11.36
N CYS A 394 10.70 2.53 12.23
CA CYS A 394 10.43 3.69 13.06
C CYS A 394 9.69 3.30 14.35
N LEU A 395 9.86 4.12 15.38
CA LEU A 395 9.36 3.82 16.72
C LEU A 395 9.13 5.12 17.51
N THR A 396 8.07 5.11 18.31
CA THR A 396 7.68 6.25 19.15
C THR A 396 7.03 5.77 20.44
N VAL A 397 7.17 6.53 21.52
CA VAL A 397 6.59 6.21 22.82
C VAL A 397 5.44 7.18 23.09
N THR A 398 4.37 6.71 23.73
CA THR A 398 3.26 7.58 24.13
C THR A 398 3.71 8.57 25.21
N PRO A 399 3.13 9.79 25.27
CA PRO A 399 3.56 10.81 26.24
C PRO A 399 3.49 10.37 27.71
N ASP A 400 2.59 9.45 28.05
CA ASP A 400 2.47 8.84 29.38
C ASP A 400 3.57 7.81 29.71
N GLY A 401 4.43 7.48 28.75
CA GLY A 401 5.52 6.51 28.89
C GLY A 401 5.07 5.05 28.99
N LYS A 402 3.79 4.75 28.80
CA LYS A 402 3.24 3.40 29.04
C LYS A 402 3.25 2.51 27.82
N ARG A 403 3.16 3.08 26.61
CA ARG A 403 3.07 2.32 25.37
C ARG A 403 4.18 2.72 24.40
N VAL A 404 4.65 1.74 23.63
CA VAL A 404 5.49 1.99 22.45
C VAL A 404 4.72 1.58 21.21
N ILE A 405 4.87 2.36 20.15
CA ILE A 405 4.29 2.10 18.83
C ILE A 405 5.45 1.93 17.87
N SER A 406 5.47 0.82 17.16
CA SER A 406 6.47 0.49 16.14
C SER A 406 5.81 0.42 14.77
N GLY A 407 6.49 0.95 13.77
CA GLY A 407 6.13 0.82 12.37
C GLY A 407 7.20 0.01 11.65
N SER A 408 6.78 -0.85 10.73
CA SER A 408 7.65 -1.86 10.13
C SER A 408 7.54 -1.90 8.61
N LEU A 409 8.55 -2.52 8.00
CA LEU A 409 8.54 -2.91 6.58
C LEU A 409 7.46 -3.95 6.27
N ASP A 410 6.93 -4.65 7.29
CA ASP A 410 5.80 -5.56 7.15
C ASP A 410 4.44 -4.87 6.95
N THR A 411 4.42 -3.54 6.75
CA THR A 411 3.24 -2.70 6.50
C THR A 411 2.31 -2.49 7.71
N THR A 412 2.63 -3.10 8.86
CA THR A 412 1.83 -2.98 10.07
C THR A 412 2.43 -2.00 11.08
N LEU A 413 1.56 -1.39 11.88
CA LEU A 413 1.98 -0.78 13.14
C LEU A 413 1.59 -1.71 14.28
N GLN A 414 2.48 -1.85 15.26
CA GLN A 414 2.19 -2.60 16.48
C GLN A 414 2.24 -1.67 17.69
N VAL A 415 1.22 -1.79 18.55
CA VAL A 415 1.11 -1.07 19.82
C VAL A 415 1.43 -2.03 20.95
N TRP A 416 2.37 -1.67 21.80
CA TRP A 416 2.86 -2.52 22.88
C TRP A 416 2.71 -1.82 24.22
N ASP A 417 2.38 -2.58 25.25
CA ASP A 417 2.45 -2.11 26.63
C ASP A 417 3.86 -2.32 27.19
N LEU A 418 4.55 -1.25 27.59
CA LEU A 418 5.92 -1.33 28.12
C LEU A 418 5.97 -2.03 29.48
N THR A 419 4.91 -1.87 30.29
CA THR A 419 4.84 -2.43 31.66
C THR A 419 4.76 -3.95 31.67
N SER A 420 3.97 -4.54 30.77
CA SER A 420 3.78 -5.99 30.63
C SER A 420 4.66 -6.59 29.54
N GLY A 421 4.97 -5.84 28.49
CA GLY A 421 5.65 -6.33 27.28
C GLY A 421 4.69 -7.02 26.30
N LYS A 422 3.38 -6.92 26.49
CA LYS A 422 2.39 -7.53 25.59
C LYS A 422 2.08 -6.61 24.41
N GLN A 423 1.89 -7.23 23.25
CA GLN A 423 1.24 -6.57 22.11
C GLN A 423 -0.23 -6.31 22.45
N LEU A 424 -0.64 -5.05 22.39
CA LEU A 424 -2.00 -4.60 22.65
C LEU A 424 -2.84 -4.61 21.36
N GLN A 425 -2.25 -4.20 20.24
CA GLN A 425 -2.98 -4.01 18.98
C GLN A 425 -2.04 -4.11 17.78
N THR A 426 -2.54 -4.69 16.69
CA THR A 426 -1.98 -4.55 15.33
C THR A 426 -2.87 -3.59 14.56
N LEU A 427 -2.27 -2.59 13.91
CA LEU A 427 -2.94 -1.63 13.05
C LEU A 427 -2.53 -1.91 11.61
N GLU A 428 -3.49 -2.34 10.82
CA GLU A 428 -3.30 -2.75 9.43
C GLU A 428 -4.04 -1.79 8.50
N GLY A 429 -3.44 -1.48 7.35
CA GLY A 429 -4.09 -0.69 6.31
C GLY A 429 -3.18 0.21 5.47
N HIS A 430 -1.87 0.24 5.72
CA HIS A 430 -0.90 0.77 4.75
C HIS A 430 -0.55 -0.31 3.72
N ALA A 431 -0.34 0.11 2.46
CA ALA A 431 -0.01 -0.79 1.35
C ALA A 431 1.48 -1.17 1.32
N HIS A 432 2.30 -0.27 1.86
CA HIS A 432 3.75 -0.36 1.84
C HIS A 432 4.36 0.03 3.21
N HIS A 433 5.69 0.02 3.27
CA HIS A 433 6.47 0.20 4.49
C HIS A 433 6.17 1.53 5.17
N ILE A 434 5.99 1.49 6.48
CA ILE A 434 5.84 2.69 7.30
C ILE A 434 7.25 3.28 7.50
N LYS A 435 7.45 4.59 7.30
CA LYS A 435 8.77 5.23 7.48
C LYS A 435 8.83 6.12 8.71
N CYS A 436 7.69 6.67 9.15
CA CYS A 436 7.66 7.60 10.25
C CYS A 436 6.36 7.51 11.07
N LEU A 437 6.47 7.89 12.34
CA LEU A 437 5.38 7.88 13.31
C LEU A 437 5.45 9.13 14.19
N ALA A 438 4.28 9.68 14.54
CA ALA A 438 4.13 10.69 15.58
C ALA A 438 2.87 10.43 16.39
N VAL A 439 2.96 10.57 17.73
CA VAL A 439 1.83 10.39 18.64
C VAL A 439 1.33 11.77 19.09
N THR A 440 0.02 11.93 19.19
CA THR A 440 -0.56 13.17 19.73
C THR A 440 -0.13 13.38 21.19
N PRO A 441 -0.01 14.64 21.65
CA PRO A 441 0.38 14.94 23.03
C PRO A 441 -0.54 14.35 24.12
N ASP A 442 -1.80 14.09 23.80
CA ASP A 442 -2.75 13.41 24.68
C ASP A 442 -2.62 11.87 24.68
N GLY A 443 -1.76 11.31 23.82
CA GLY A 443 -1.52 9.88 23.66
C GLY A 443 -2.69 9.10 23.03
N ARG A 444 -3.72 9.78 22.51
CA ARG A 444 -4.94 9.13 22.01
C ARG A 444 -4.87 8.75 20.53
N GLN A 445 -4.02 9.40 19.76
CA GLN A 445 -3.90 9.15 18.33
C GLN A 445 -2.44 8.96 17.93
N VAL A 446 -2.22 8.20 16.86
CA VAL A 446 -0.93 8.12 16.18
C VAL A 446 -1.11 8.39 14.69
N VAL A 447 -0.18 9.13 14.12
CA VAL A 447 -0.10 9.39 12.69
C VAL A 447 1.09 8.60 12.14
N SER A 448 0.85 7.80 11.10
CA SER A 448 1.89 7.11 10.34
C SER A 448 2.02 7.71 8.95
N GLY A 449 3.26 7.82 8.48
CA GLY A 449 3.59 8.09 7.08
C GLY A 449 4.28 6.89 6.44
N SER A 450 3.88 6.57 5.21
CA SER A 450 4.31 5.37 4.50
C SER A 450 4.90 5.69 3.13
N THR A 451 5.53 4.67 2.54
CA THR A 451 5.94 4.59 1.13
C THR A 451 4.76 4.45 0.18
N ASP A 452 3.53 4.30 0.68
CA ASP A 452 2.29 4.30 -0.11
C ASP A 452 1.71 5.69 -0.39
N ASP A 453 2.53 6.73 -0.20
CA ASP A 453 2.22 8.14 -0.43
C ASP A 453 1.10 8.72 0.47
N THR A 454 0.60 7.93 1.44
CA THR A 454 -0.45 8.35 2.38
C THR A 454 0.05 8.49 3.81
N LEU A 455 -0.59 9.42 4.55
CA LEU A 455 -0.59 9.35 6.01
C LEU A 455 -1.87 8.70 6.50
N LYS A 456 -1.79 7.93 7.58
CA LYS A 456 -2.96 7.39 8.27
C LYS A 456 -2.98 7.84 9.72
N VAL A 457 -4.17 8.22 10.18
CA VAL A 457 -4.38 8.63 11.57
C VAL A 457 -5.20 7.56 12.27
N TRP A 458 -4.65 7.04 13.35
CA TRP A 458 -5.19 5.92 14.10
C TRP A 458 -5.60 6.35 15.50
N ASN A 459 -6.75 5.86 15.93
CA ASN A 459 -7.24 5.97 17.29
C ASN A 459 -6.64 4.84 18.15
N LEU A 460 -6.00 5.21 19.26
CA LEU A 460 -5.35 4.28 20.20
C LEU A 460 -6.21 3.95 21.43
N THR A 461 -7.45 4.47 21.53
CA THR A 461 -8.37 4.21 22.64
C THR A 461 -9.45 3.19 22.29
N ASN A 462 -9.86 3.14 21.02
CA ASN A 462 -10.91 2.25 20.53
C ASN A 462 -10.28 0.98 19.93
N GLY A 463 -9.83 0.09 20.81
CA GLY A 463 -8.95 -1.04 20.46
C GLY A 463 -9.63 -2.38 20.21
N LYS A 464 -10.86 -2.43 19.68
CA LYS A 464 -11.39 -3.68 19.10
C LYS A 464 -11.66 -3.42 17.63
N MET A 465 -10.86 -4.03 16.76
CA MET A 465 -11.28 -4.21 15.37
C MET A 465 -12.59 -5.00 15.41
N PRO A 466 -13.72 -4.41 15.00
CA PRO A 466 -14.95 -5.15 14.82
C PRO A 466 -14.76 -5.95 13.53
N TRP A 467 -14.34 -7.20 13.70
CA TRP A 467 -14.20 -8.21 12.65
C TRP A 467 -12.94 -8.10 11.76
N THR A 468 -11.92 -8.89 12.07
CA THR A 468 -11.00 -9.48 11.08
C THR A 468 -10.74 -10.93 11.48
N PRO A 469 -11.75 -11.83 11.49
CA PRO A 469 -11.44 -13.21 11.75
C PRO A 469 -10.76 -13.75 10.48
N ASN A 470 -9.43 -13.85 10.56
CA ASN A 470 -8.60 -14.81 9.84
C ASN A 470 -7.96 -14.41 8.51
N GLY A 471 -7.97 -13.12 8.12
CA GLY A 471 -7.22 -12.62 6.95
C GLY A 471 -5.73 -12.96 6.97
N HIS A 472 -5.05 -12.78 5.84
CA HIS A 472 -3.59 -12.94 5.77
C HIS A 472 -2.89 -11.73 6.42
N SER A 473 -1.71 -11.95 6.99
CA SER A 473 -0.93 -10.85 7.62
C SER A 473 -0.10 -10.03 6.62
N LYS A 474 -0.11 -10.44 5.35
CA LYS A 474 0.55 -9.80 4.21
C LYS A 474 -0.32 -9.97 2.95
N VAL A 475 0.07 -9.28 1.88
CA VAL A 475 -0.55 -9.31 0.55
C VAL A 475 -1.12 -10.67 0.14
N VAL A 476 -2.35 -10.67 -0.38
CA VAL A 476 -2.95 -11.84 -1.03
C VAL A 476 -2.57 -11.86 -2.51
N ASN A 477 -1.54 -12.62 -2.85
CA ASN A 477 -0.99 -12.67 -4.21
C ASN A 477 -1.85 -13.47 -5.19
N CYS A 478 -2.59 -14.47 -4.72
CA CYS A 478 -3.39 -15.34 -5.57
C CYS A 478 -4.67 -15.85 -4.90
N LEU A 479 -5.70 -16.03 -5.71
CA LEU A 479 -7.00 -16.57 -5.33
C LEU A 479 -7.49 -17.60 -6.35
N ALA A 480 -8.16 -18.65 -5.87
CA ALA A 480 -8.90 -19.57 -6.71
C ALA A 480 -10.16 -20.07 -6.00
N ILE A 481 -11.31 -20.05 -6.70
CA ILE A 481 -12.58 -20.61 -6.22
C ILE A 481 -12.69 -22.06 -6.68
N THR A 482 -13.19 -22.95 -5.82
CA THR A 482 -13.42 -24.35 -6.18
C THR A 482 -14.51 -24.45 -7.27
N PRO A 483 -14.45 -25.46 -8.17
CA PRO A 483 -15.44 -25.62 -9.24
C PRO A 483 -16.90 -25.68 -8.75
N ASP A 484 -17.14 -26.27 -7.58
CA ASP A 484 -18.45 -26.37 -6.96
C ASP A 484 -18.91 -25.08 -6.24
N SER A 485 -18.06 -24.04 -6.22
CA SER A 485 -18.28 -22.76 -5.53
C SER A 485 -18.62 -22.91 -4.04
N SER A 486 -18.13 -23.98 -3.39
CA SER A 486 -18.28 -24.17 -1.95
C SER A 486 -17.16 -23.51 -1.16
N GLN A 487 -15.95 -23.49 -1.72
CA GLN A 487 -14.74 -23.03 -1.06
C GLN A 487 -13.91 -22.11 -1.96
N PHE A 488 -12.96 -21.40 -1.37
CA PHE A 488 -11.89 -20.75 -2.11
C PHE A 488 -10.57 -20.85 -1.36
N ILE A 489 -9.47 -20.67 -2.10
CA ILE A 489 -8.12 -20.68 -1.58
C ILE A 489 -7.49 -19.33 -1.82
N SER A 490 -6.83 -18.79 -0.81
CA SER A 490 -5.95 -17.63 -0.91
C SER A 490 -4.50 -18.02 -0.62
N GLY A 491 -3.56 -17.48 -1.39
CA GLY A 491 -2.12 -17.60 -1.12
C GLY A 491 -1.51 -16.22 -0.92
N SER A 492 -0.59 -16.10 0.04
CA SER A 492 -0.11 -14.81 0.52
C SER A 492 1.41 -14.72 0.66
N GLY A 493 1.90 -13.48 0.74
CA GLY A 493 3.24 -13.15 1.21
C GLY A 493 3.52 -13.58 2.65
N ASP A 494 2.52 -13.96 3.43
CA ASP A 494 2.69 -14.50 4.79
C ASP A 494 3.17 -15.96 4.82
N THR A 495 3.53 -16.51 3.66
CA THR A 495 4.02 -17.89 3.42
C THR A 495 2.95 -18.98 3.52
N THR A 496 1.71 -18.63 3.85
CA THR A 496 0.62 -19.60 3.99
C THR A 496 -0.31 -19.59 2.78
N LEU A 497 -0.98 -20.72 2.58
CA LEU A 497 -2.27 -20.73 1.89
C LEU A 497 -3.39 -20.95 2.90
N LYS A 498 -4.55 -20.35 2.68
CA LYS A 498 -5.74 -20.52 3.51
C LYS A 498 -6.88 -21.03 2.66
N VAL A 499 -7.61 -22.03 3.16
CA VAL A 499 -8.82 -22.58 2.54
C VAL A 499 -10.01 -22.11 3.35
N TRP A 500 -11.02 -21.63 2.66
CA TRP A 500 -12.14 -20.90 3.25
C TRP A 500 -13.46 -21.42 2.73
N ASP A 501 -14.50 -21.28 3.55
CA ASP A 501 -15.87 -21.44 3.11
C ASP A 501 -16.31 -20.19 2.34
N LEU A 502 -16.85 -20.36 1.13
CA LEU A 502 -17.25 -19.23 0.28
C LEU A 502 -18.55 -18.57 0.76
N SER A 503 -19.39 -19.29 1.51
CA SER A 503 -20.71 -18.79 1.92
C SER A 503 -20.62 -17.80 3.07
N ASP A 504 -19.83 -18.11 4.10
CA ASP A 504 -19.73 -17.31 5.32
C ASP A 504 -18.32 -16.72 5.57
N GLY A 505 -17.32 -17.10 4.78
CA GLY A 505 -15.96 -16.61 4.90
C GLY A 505 -15.18 -17.22 6.06
N ASN A 506 -15.66 -18.31 6.66
CA ASN A 506 -14.94 -18.99 7.72
C ASN A 506 -13.68 -19.69 7.20
N LEU A 507 -12.59 -19.56 7.95
CA LEU A 507 -11.35 -20.27 7.69
C LEU A 507 -11.54 -21.76 8.01
N LEU A 508 -11.32 -22.62 7.02
CA LEU A 508 -11.43 -24.08 7.15
C LEU A 508 -10.08 -24.73 7.44
N GLN A 509 -9.03 -24.31 6.72
CA GLN A 509 -7.68 -24.88 6.82
C GLN A 509 -6.62 -23.79 6.60
N THR A 510 -5.47 -23.91 7.28
CA THR A 510 -4.25 -23.18 6.91
C THR A 510 -3.20 -24.19 6.46
N LEU A 511 -2.68 -24.01 5.25
CA LEU A 511 -1.68 -24.88 4.62
C LEU A 511 -0.30 -24.25 4.83
N GLU A 512 0.50 -24.88 5.68
CA GLU A 512 1.80 -24.38 6.14
C GLU A 512 2.91 -25.36 5.74
N ASP A 513 3.69 -25.02 4.72
CA ASP A 513 4.92 -25.75 4.35
C ASP A 513 5.82 -24.93 3.41
N HIS A 514 5.26 -23.94 2.69
CA HIS A 514 6.07 -22.96 1.98
C HIS A 514 6.88 -22.13 2.98
N ASN A 515 8.17 -21.95 2.69
CA ASN A 515 9.09 -21.20 3.57
C ASN A 515 9.22 -19.73 3.18
N GLN A 516 8.61 -19.33 2.07
CA GLN A 516 8.59 -17.96 1.54
C GLN A 516 7.25 -17.69 0.83
N GLU A 517 7.08 -16.47 0.33
CA GLU A 517 5.84 -15.94 -0.25
C GLU A 517 5.22 -16.86 -1.31
N VAL A 518 3.91 -17.07 -1.23
CA VAL A 518 3.14 -17.82 -2.23
C VAL A 518 2.65 -16.84 -3.29
N PHE A 519 2.84 -17.15 -4.58
CA PHE A 519 2.47 -16.26 -5.69
C PHE A 519 1.32 -16.76 -6.55
N CYS A 520 1.11 -18.06 -6.63
CA CYS A 520 0.10 -18.63 -7.50
C CYS A 520 -0.51 -19.90 -6.92
N VAL A 521 -1.78 -20.12 -7.23
CA VAL A 521 -2.52 -21.33 -6.89
C VAL A 521 -3.44 -21.71 -8.05
N ALA A 522 -3.57 -23.01 -8.32
CA ALA A 522 -4.54 -23.55 -9.25
C ALA A 522 -5.23 -24.77 -8.63
N ILE A 523 -6.56 -24.81 -8.72
CA ILE A 523 -7.39 -25.89 -8.17
C ILE A 523 -7.66 -26.92 -9.26
N MET A 524 -7.56 -28.20 -8.92
CA MET A 524 -7.90 -29.28 -9.82
C MET A 524 -9.40 -29.26 -10.17
N PRO A 525 -9.81 -29.71 -11.37
CA PRO A 525 -11.21 -29.75 -11.79
C PRO A 525 -12.14 -30.56 -10.86
N ASP A 526 -11.59 -31.47 -10.05
CA ASP A 526 -12.35 -32.22 -9.05
C ASP A 526 -12.65 -31.43 -7.76
N GLY A 527 -12.02 -30.26 -7.59
CA GLY A 527 -12.13 -29.39 -6.42
C GLY A 527 -11.47 -29.92 -5.16
N LYS A 528 -10.77 -31.06 -5.21
CA LYS A 528 -10.22 -31.73 -4.00
C LYS A 528 -8.75 -31.44 -3.77
N GLN A 529 -8.01 -31.13 -4.83
CA GLN A 529 -6.58 -30.86 -4.75
C GLN A 529 -6.25 -29.50 -5.35
N ALA A 530 -5.17 -28.90 -4.88
CA ALA A 530 -4.63 -27.67 -5.45
C ALA A 530 -3.12 -27.73 -5.57
N ILE A 531 -2.58 -27.05 -6.58
CA ILE A 531 -1.15 -26.81 -6.73
C ILE A 531 -0.84 -25.36 -6.43
N SER A 532 0.16 -25.10 -5.60
CA SER A 532 0.68 -23.77 -5.30
C SER A 532 2.12 -23.61 -5.79
N GLY A 533 2.51 -22.38 -6.10
CA GLY A 533 3.89 -22.01 -6.45
C GLY A 533 4.34 -20.80 -5.65
N ALA A 534 5.61 -20.78 -5.23
CA ALA A 534 6.13 -19.82 -4.27
C ALA A 534 7.54 -19.30 -4.59
N PHE A 535 7.98 -18.31 -3.81
CA PHE A 535 9.34 -17.77 -3.86
C PHE A 535 10.41 -18.79 -3.47
N ASP A 536 10.05 -19.80 -2.69
CA ASP A 536 10.95 -20.90 -2.28
C ASP A 536 11.38 -21.84 -3.42
N LYS A 537 11.02 -21.51 -4.67
CA LYS A 537 11.38 -22.20 -5.92
C LYS A 537 10.68 -23.54 -6.12
N THR A 538 9.70 -23.85 -5.28
CA THR A 538 8.97 -25.11 -5.34
C THR A 538 7.52 -24.91 -5.77
N LEU A 539 6.95 -25.98 -6.33
CA LEU A 539 5.50 -26.15 -6.36
C LEU A 539 5.09 -27.21 -5.34
N LYS A 540 3.91 -27.05 -4.74
CA LYS A 540 3.37 -27.98 -3.75
C LYS A 540 1.96 -28.39 -4.15
N LEU A 541 1.70 -29.69 -4.12
CA LEU A 541 0.39 -30.29 -4.35
C LEU A 541 -0.26 -30.63 -3.01
N TRP A 542 -1.49 -30.17 -2.82
CA TRP A 542 -2.22 -30.23 -1.55
C TRP A 542 -3.52 -30.99 -1.70
N ASP A 543 -3.92 -31.69 -0.63
CA ASP A 543 -5.27 -32.17 -0.43
C ASP A 543 -6.06 -31.13 0.38
N LEU A 544 -7.12 -30.59 -0.21
CA LEU A 544 -7.94 -29.52 0.38
C LEU A 544 -8.88 -30.02 1.47
N SER A 545 -9.18 -31.32 1.50
CA SER A 545 -10.11 -31.89 2.47
C SER A 545 -9.52 -31.96 3.88
N ASN A 546 -8.20 -32.16 3.98
CA ASN A 546 -7.48 -32.35 5.24
C ASN A 546 -6.26 -31.42 5.37
N GLY A 547 -5.96 -30.60 4.36
CA GLY A 547 -4.85 -29.66 4.34
C GLY A 547 -3.47 -30.30 4.21
N THR A 548 -3.38 -31.57 3.85
CA THR A 548 -2.09 -32.29 3.80
C THR A 548 -1.32 -31.98 2.52
N LEU A 549 -0.01 -31.85 2.67
CA LEU A 549 0.91 -31.80 1.54
C LEU A 549 1.06 -33.20 0.94
N LEU A 550 0.66 -33.37 -0.31
CA LEU A 550 0.76 -34.63 -1.06
C LEU A 550 2.12 -34.77 -1.74
N GLN A 551 2.61 -33.68 -2.36
CA GLN A 551 3.84 -33.72 -3.14
C GLN A 551 4.53 -32.35 -3.21
N THR A 552 5.86 -32.35 -3.24
CA THR A 552 6.67 -31.15 -3.55
C THR A 552 7.41 -31.37 -4.87
N LEU A 553 7.18 -30.49 -5.84
CA LEU A 553 7.82 -30.50 -7.15
C LEU A 553 8.98 -29.49 -7.14
N LYS A 554 10.18 -29.96 -7.49
CA LYS A 554 11.42 -29.16 -7.51
C LYS A 554 12.04 -29.23 -8.90
N GLY A 555 12.38 -28.06 -9.47
CA GLY A 555 13.05 -28.00 -10.77
C GLY A 555 13.37 -26.59 -11.24
N HIS A 556 12.58 -25.59 -10.84
CA HIS A 556 12.91 -24.18 -11.12
C HIS A 556 14.15 -23.72 -10.34
N ALA A 557 14.96 -22.87 -10.97
CA ALA A 557 16.17 -22.29 -10.38
C ALA A 557 15.86 -21.05 -9.51
N HIS A 558 14.69 -20.44 -9.74
CA HIS A 558 14.18 -19.28 -9.02
C HIS A 558 12.69 -19.43 -8.68
N SER A 559 12.14 -18.44 -7.98
CA SER A 559 10.75 -18.28 -7.58
C SER A 559 9.75 -18.59 -8.71
N VAL A 560 8.76 -19.43 -8.37
CA VAL A 560 7.63 -19.75 -9.25
C VAL A 560 6.58 -18.65 -9.12
N ARG A 561 6.15 -18.08 -10.25
CA ARG A 561 5.25 -16.93 -10.30
C ARG A 561 3.85 -17.25 -10.78
N CYS A 562 3.70 -18.28 -11.60
CA CYS A 562 2.41 -18.70 -12.12
C CYS A 562 2.36 -20.21 -12.31
N VAL A 563 1.14 -20.75 -12.24
CA VAL A 563 0.85 -22.15 -12.50
C VAL A 563 -0.52 -22.28 -13.15
N ALA A 564 -0.65 -23.17 -14.13
CA ALA A 564 -1.92 -23.54 -14.75
C ALA A 564 -2.01 -25.06 -14.90
N LEU A 565 -3.24 -25.59 -14.84
CA LEU A 565 -3.54 -27.01 -14.96
C LEU A 565 -4.15 -27.34 -16.32
N THR A 566 -3.78 -28.48 -16.90
CA THR A 566 -4.51 -28.98 -18.07
C THR A 566 -5.94 -29.35 -17.67
N PRO A 567 -6.95 -29.23 -18.58
CA PRO A 567 -8.35 -29.52 -18.25
C PRO A 567 -8.61 -30.94 -17.70
N ASN A 568 -7.73 -31.90 -18.02
CA ASN A 568 -7.77 -33.28 -17.52
C ASN A 568 -6.99 -33.49 -16.20
N ALA A 569 -6.39 -32.45 -15.63
CA ALA A 569 -5.59 -32.46 -14.41
C ALA A 569 -4.40 -33.43 -14.39
N LYS A 570 -3.93 -33.88 -15.57
CA LYS A 570 -2.76 -34.78 -15.65
C LYS A 570 -1.43 -34.04 -15.68
N LYS A 571 -1.43 -32.80 -16.18
CA LYS A 571 -0.23 -31.97 -16.30
C LYS A 571 -0.45 -30.60 -15.66
N ALA A 572 0.63 -30.03 -15.15
CA ALA A 572 0.70 -28.62 -14.79
C ALA A 572 1.77 -27.92 -15.63
N VAL A 573 1.58 -26.62 -15.88
CA VAL A 573 2.59 -25.76 -16.48
C VAL A 573 2.88 -24.64 -15.49
N SER A 574 4.14 -24.48 -15.10
CA SER A 574 4.58 -23.41 -14.21
C SER A 574 5.52 -22.45 -14.93
N GLY A 575 5.48 -21.17 -14.56
CA GLY A 575 6.41 -20.14 -15.03
C GLY A 575 7.15 -19.50 -13.86
N SER A 576 8.41 -19.11 -14.09
CA SER A 576 9.33 -18.66 -13.04
C SER A 576 10.12 -17.41 -13.44
N ILE A 577 10.69 -16.76 -12.43
CA ILE A 577 11.70 -15.71 -12.57
C ILE A 577 12.97 -16.22 -13.26
N ASP A 578 13.20 -17.53 -13.31
CA ASP A 578 14.31 -18.13 -14.08
C ASP A 578 14.11 -18.10 -15.61
N GLU A 579 13.12 -17.37 -16.10
CA GLU A 579 12.82 -17.14 -17.53
C GLU A 579 12.27 -18.38 -18.25
N THR A 580 12.06 -19.49 -17.53
CA THR A 580 11.57 -20.75 -18.10
C THR A 580 10.12 -21.05 -17.72
N LEU A 581 9.47 -21.85 -18.56
CA LEU A 581 8.30 -22.62 -18.13
C LEU A 581 8.65 -24.09 -18.00
N ILE A 582 8.01 -24.78 -17.07
CA ILE A 582 8.16 -26.23 -16.90
C ILE A 582 6.80 -26.91 -17.03
N VAL A 583 6.74 -27.99 -17.80
CA VAL A 583 5.59 -28.89 -17.90
C VAL A 583 5.83 -30.08 -16.97
N TRP A 584 4.92 -30.29 -16.04
CA TRP A 584 4.98 -31.33 -15.02
C TRP A 584 3.96 -32.43 -15.29
N ASP A 585 4.30 -33.67 -14.95
CA ASP A 585 3.33 -34.75 -14.75
C ASP A 585 2.89 -34.75 -13.29
N LEU A 586 1.58 -34.66 -13.03
CA LEU A 586 1.05 -34.59 -11.67
C LEU A 586 0.89 -35.96 -11.01
N ALA A 587 0.97 -37.06 -11.75
CA ALA A 587 0.87 -38.41 -11.18
C ALA A 587 2.14 -38.80 -10.42
N ASN A 588 3.31 -38.36 -10.90
CA ASN A 588 4.61 -38.68 -10.29
C ASN A 588 5.43 -37.43 -9.92
N GLY A 589 4.98 -36.22 -10.28
CA GLY A 589 5.65 -34.94 -10.02
C GLY A 589 6.93 -34.74 -10.82
N GLU A 590 7.14 -35.49 -11.89
CA GLU A 590 8.32 -35.37 -12.72
C GLU A 590 8.22 -34.20 -13.70
N MET A 591 9.35 -33.56 -13.97
CA MET A 591 9.49 -32.59 -15.04
C MET A 591 9.48 -33.33 -16.39
N LEU A 592 8.47 -33.06 -17.23
CA LEU A 592 8.36 -33.61 -18.58
C LEU A 592 9.17 -32.79 -19.59
N GLN A 593 9.03 -31.46 -19.54
CA GLN A 593 9.63 -30.54 -20.50
C GLN A 593 9.99 -29.21 -19.83
N SER A 594 11.10 -28.60 -20.28
CA SER A 594 11.43 -27.21 -20.01
C SER A 594 11.26 -26.41 -21.30
N LEU A 595 10.45 -25.35 -21.24
CA LEU A 595 10.13 -24.47 -22.35
C LEU A 595 10.97 -23.19 -22.18
N GLN A 596 11.91 -22.99 -23.10
CA GLN A 596 12.81 -21.83 -23.12
C GLN A 596 12.50 -20.94 -24.31
N GLY A 597 12.50 -19.62 -24.09
CA GLY A 597 12.32 -18.64 -25.17
C GLY A 597 11.79 -17.27 -24.74
N HIS A 598 11.39 -17.09 -23.49
CA HIS A 598 11.32 -15.76 -22.88
C HIS A 598 12.72 -15.28 -22.51
N THR A 599 12.92 -13.96 -22.49
CA THR A 599 14.21 -13.33 -22.16
C THR A 599 14.16 -12.55 -20.85
N ALA A 600 13.09 -12.75 -20.08
CA ALA A 600 12.86 -12.16 -18.78
C ALA A 600 11.83 -13.01 -18.01
N TYR A 601 11.47 -12.56 -16.80
CA TYR A 601 10.66 -13.33 -15.85
C TYR A 601 9.30 -13.71 -16.44
N VAL A 602 8.94 -15.00 -16.34
CA VAL A 602 7.61 -15.46 -16.74
C VAL A 602 6.64 -15.15 -15.61
N MET A 603 5.64 -14.32 -15.89
CA MET A 603 4.75 -13.74 -14.88
C MET A 603 3.40 -14.45 -14.83
N CYS A 604 2.88 -14.88 -15.98
CA CYS A 604 1.59 -15.55 -16.08
C CYS A 604 1.58 -16.67 -17.11
N VAL A 605 0.68 -17.63 -16.91
CA VAL A 605 0.44 -18.73 -17.85
C VAL A 605 -1.04 -19.12 -17.84
N ALA A 606 -1.59 -19.43 -19.00
CA ALA A 606 -2.92 -20.00 -19.16
C ALA A 606 -2.89 -21.13 -20.19
N ILE A 607 -3.68 -22.18 -19.95
CA ILE A 607 -3.74 -23.37 -20.84
C ILE A 607 -5.01 -23.30 -21.67
N MET A 608 -4.88 -23.57 -22.97
CA MET A 608 -6.02 -23.60 -23.88
C MET A 608 -7.02 -24.68 -23.49
N PRO A 609 -8.34 -24.49 -23.73
CA PRO A 609 -9.37 -25.48 -23.38
C PRO A 609 -9.15 -26.87 -23.99
N ASP A 610 -8.38 -26.99 -25.07
CA ASP A 610 -8.01 -28.27 -25.67
C ASP A 610 -6.91 -29.03 -24.90
N GLY A 611 -6.26 -28.38 -23.94
CA GLY A 611 -5.16 -28.91 -23.14
C GLY A 611 -3.85 -29.13 -23.91
N LYS A 612 -3.76 -28.70 -25.17
CA LYS A 612 -2.60 -28.97 -26.04
C LYS A 612 -1.63 -27.81 -26.10
N GLN A 613 -2.11 -26.59 -25.93
CA GLN A 613 -1.27 -25.39 -25.99
C GLN A 613 -1.36 -24.56 -24.71
N ALA A 614 -0.31 -23.82 -24.42
CA ALA A 614 -0.26 -22.84 -23.34
C ALA A 614 0.13 -21.47 -23.88
N ILE A 615 -0.36 -20.43 -23.22
CA ILE A 615 0.02 -19.04 -23.45
C ILE A 615 0.73 -18.55 -22.19
N SER A 616 1.92 -18.00 -22.35
CA SER A 616 2.66 -17.37 -21.26
C SER A 616 2.84 -15.88 -21.53
N GLY A 617 2.81 -15.07 -20.49
CA GLY A 617 3.20 -13.66 -20.51
C GLY A 617 4.40 -13.43 -19.61
N ALA A 618 5.29 -12.53 -20.02
CA ALA A 618 6.54 -12.27 -19.30
C ALA A 618 6.88 -10.78 -19.21
N ALA A 619 7.87 -10.48 -18.36
CA ALA A 619 8.43 -9.15 -18.18
C ALA A 619 9.14 -8.61 -19.45
N ASP A 620 9.39 -9.47 -20.46
CA ASP A 620 9.94 -9.07 -21.77
C ASP A 620 8.91 -8.40 -22.69
N SER A 621 7.73 -8.06 -22.15
CA SER A 621 6.60 -7.41 -22.85
C SER A 621 5.92 -8.28 -23.92
N SER A 622 6.25 -9.56 -24.00
CA SER A 622 5.68 -10.50 -24.97
C SER A 622 4.73 -11.51 -24.33
N LEU A 623 3.77 -11.98 -25.14
CA LEU A 623 3.11 -13.26 -24.88
C LEU A 623 3.63 -14.31 -25.88
N LYS A 624 3.75 -15.56 -25.43
CA LYS A 624 4.22 -16.68 -26.26
C LYS A 624 3.25 -17.85 -26.20
N ILE A 625 3.05 -18.51 -27.33
CA ILE A 625 2.18 -19.67 -27.48
C ILE A 625 3.04 -20.92 -27.64
N TRP A 626 2.80 -21.93 -26.81
CA TRP A 626 3.60 -23.15 -26.72
C TRP A 626 2.77 -24.37 -27.04
N ASP A 627 3.37 -25.35 -27.70
CA ASP A 627 2.82 -26.69 -27.83
C ASP A 627 3.28 -27.57 -26.67
N LEU A 628 2.36 -28.07 -25.84
CA LEU A 628 2.65 -28.87 -24.64
C LEU A 628 3.02 -30.34 -24.94
N GLY A 629 2.85 -30.77 -26.20
CA GLY A 629 3.26 -32.10 -26.65
C GLY A 629 4.74 -32.15 -27.01
N SER A 630 5.17 -31.19 -27.82
CA SER A 630 6.53 -31.09 -28.36
C SER A 630 7.46 -30.15 -27.61
N GLY A 631 6.91 -29.27 -26.76
CA GLY A 631 7.63 -28.23 -26.05
C GLY A 631 8.07 -27.05 -26.93
N LYS A 632 7.59 -26.98 -28.17
CA LYS A 632 8.02 -25.95 -29.15
C LYS A 632 7.23 -24.66 -29.00
N LEU A 633 7.93 -23.55 -29.18
CA LEU A 633 7.32 -22.23 -29.37
C LEU A 633 6.60 -22.19 -30.73
N LEU A 634 5.29 -21.94 -30.70
CA LEU A 634 4.44 -21.84 -31.90
C LEU A 634 4.37 -20.42 -32.45
N GLY A 635 4.50 -19.39 -31.60
CA GLY A 635 4.49 -17.99 -31.99
C GLY A 635 4.50 -17.02 -30.81
N SER A 636 4.67 -15.73 -31.10
CA SER A 636 4.56 -14.62 -30.15
C SER A 636 3.38 -13.70 -30.48
N LEU A 637 2.87 -13.02 -29.45
CA LEU A 637 1.98 -11.87 -29.55
C LEU A 637 2.73 -10.66 -29.00
N GLU A 638 2.93 -9.65 -29.85
CA GLU A 638 3.69 -8.45 -29.52
C GLU A 638 2.80 -7.22 -29.63
N GLY A 639 2.95 -6.28 -28.69
CA GLY A 639 2.18 -5.03 -28.72
C GLY A 639 2.00 -4.33 -27.37
N HIS A 640 2.35 -4.97 -26.24
CA HIS A 640 2.52 -4.27 -24.97
C HIS A 640 3.87 -3.54 -24.94
N SER A 641 3.93 -2.40 -24.24
CA SER A 641 5.16 -1.63 -24.05
C SER A 641 5.81 -1.87 -22.68
N GLY A 642 5.20 -2.72 -21.85
CA GLY A 642 5.71 -3.15 -20.55
C GLY A 642 5.42 -4.62 -20.31
N GLY A 643 6.01 -5.16 -19.24
CA GLY A 643 5.87 -6.56 -18.85
C GLY A 643 4.40 -7.02 -18.74
N VAL A 644 4.09 -8.20 -19.24
CA VAL A 644 2.75 -8.79 -19.20
C VAL A 644 2.59 -9.55 -17.89
N ASN A 645 1.70 -9.08 -17.02
CA ASN A 645 1.58 -9.56 -15.65
C ASN A 645 0.50 -10.65 -15.49
N CYS A 646 -0.56 -10.61 -16.30
CA CYS A 646 -1.66 -11.57 -16.26
C CYS A 646 -2.24 -11.86 -17.65
N VAL A 647 -2.84 -13.04 -17.80
CA VAL A 647 -3.51 -13.48 -19.03
C VAL A 647 -4.72 -14.35 -18.68
N ALA A 648 -5.84 -14.14 -19.38
CA ALA A 648 -7.03 -14.99 -19.27
C ALA A 648 -7.54 -15.39 -20.67
N LEU A 649 -8.09 -16.60 -20.75
CA LEU A 649 -8.57 -17.21 -21.98
C LEU A 649 -10.10 -17.21 -22.05
N THR A 650 -10.64 -16.95 -23.24
CA THR A 650 -12.05 -17.20 -23.52
C THR A 650 -12.34 -18.71 -23.51
N LEU A 651 -13.55 -19.10 -23.08
CA LEU A 651 -14.00 -20.50 -23.02
C LEU A 651 -13.88 -21.24 -24.36
N ASN A 652 -13.98 -20.53 -25.48
CA ASN A 652 -13.84 -21.10 -26.82
C ASN A 652 -12.38 -21.26 -27.28
N GLY A 653 -11.40 -20.76 -26.51
CA GLY A 653 -9.97 -20.84 -26.81
C GLY A 653 -9.50 -20.02 -28.01
N LYS A 654 -10.34 -19.12 -28.55
CA LYS A 654 -10.00 -18.31 -29.75
C LYS A 654 -9.40 -16.96 -29.39
N GLN A 655 -9.75 -16.40 -28.24
CA GLN A 655 -9.30 -15.09 -27.81
C GLN A 655 -8.69 -15.15 -26.41
N CYS A 656 -7.77 -14.24 -26.13
CA CYS A 656 -7.24 -14.01 -24.80
C CYS A 656 -7.20 -12.53 -24.46
N ILE A 657 -7.27 -12.21 -23.17
CA ILE A 657 -7.02 -10.87 -22.65
C ILE A 657 -5.74 -10.90 -21.82
N SER A 658 -4.88 -9.91 -21.98
CA SER A 658 -3.66 -9.73 -21.19
C SER A 658 -3.65 -8.38 -20.51
N GLY A 659 -3.13 -8.32 -19.28
CA GLY A 659 -2.87 -7.08 -18.54
C GLY A 659 -1.37 -6.87 -18.32
N SER A 660 -0.94 -5.60 -18.35
CA SER A 660 0.48 -5.24 -18.38
C SER A 660 0.84 -4.09 -17.42
N TYR A 661 2.14 -3.95 -17.16
CA TYR A 661 2.76 -2.78 -16.53
C TYR A 661 2.68 -1.50 -17.38
N ASP A 662 2.20 -1.57 -18.63
CA ASP A 662 1.90 -0.40 -19.45
C ASP A 662 0.52 0.24 -19.16
N ASN A 663 -0.15 -0.20 -18.09
CA ASN A 663 -1.47 0.26 -17.64
C ASN A 663 -2.61 -0.05 -18.63
N THR A 664 -2.37 -0.90 -19.63
CA THR A 664 -3.39 -1.31 -20.63
C THR A 664 -3.72 -2.79 -20.57
N LEU A 665 -4.96 -3.13 -20.91
CA LEU A 665 -5.32 -4.50 -21.28
C LEU A 665 -5.36 -4.62 -22.80
N LYS A 666 -5.02 -5.78 -23.33
CA LYS A 666 -5.17 -6.09 -24.76
C LYS A 666 -5.97 -7.35 -24.96
N LEU A 667 -6.96 -7.27 -25.85
CA LEU A 667 -7.72 -8.42 -26.34
C LEU A 667 -7.03 -8.91 -27.62
N TRP A 668 -6.73 -10.20 -27.70
CA TRP A 668 -6.01 -10.83 -28.81
C TRP A 668 -6.86 -11.88 -29.48
N ASP A 669 -6.69 -12.02 -30.79
CA ASP A 669 -7.14 -13.19 -31.52
C ASP A 669 -5.98 -14.18 -31.68
N LEU A 670 -6.14 -15.38 -31.14
CA LEU A 670 -5.09 -16.41 -31.11
C LEU A 670 -4.88 -17.07 -32.46
N THR A 671 -5.88 -17.02 -33.35
CA THR A 671 -5.80 -17.57 -34.70
C THR A 671 -4.91 -16.71 -35.59
N SER A 672 -5.18 -15.39 -35.62
CA SER A 672 -4.43 -14.41 -36.40
C SER A 672 -3.19 -13.87 -35.69
N ARG A 673 -3.08 -14.08 -34.37
CA ARG A 673 -2.00 -13.61 -33.50
C ARG A 673 -1.85 -12.08 -33.49
N LYS A 674 -2.98 -11.37 -33.60
CA LYS A 674 -3.03 -9.92 -33.64
C LYS A 674 -3.87 -9.35 -32.49
N PRO A 675 -3.54 -8.15 -32.01
CA PRO A 675 -4.39 -7.46 -31.06
C PRO A 675 -5.68 -7.03 -31.76
N LEU A 676 -6.82 -7.42 -31.18
CA LEU A 676 -8.15 -6.97 -31.60
C LEU A 676 -8.45 -5.60 -31.02
N GLN A 677 -8.12 -5.38 -29.75
CA GLN A 677 -8.42 -4.13 -29.06
C GLN A 677 -7.41 -3.83 -27.94
N THR A 678 -7.16 -2.55 -27.69
CA THR A 678 -6.45 -2.06 -26.50
C THR A 678 -7.43 -1.32 -25.60
N LEU A 679 -7.63 -1.82 -24.38
CA LEU A 679 -8.51 -1.25 -23.38
C LEU A 679 -7.68 -0.34 -22.47
N LYS A 680 -8.03 0.95 -22.45
CA LYS A 680 -7.37 1.97 -21.62
C LYS A 680 -8.35 2.49 -20.59
N GLY A 681 -7.92 2.62 -19.34
CA GLY A 681 -8.74 3.17 -18.27
C GLY A 681 -8.18 3.03 -16.87
N HIS A 682 -7.30 2.06 -16.61
CA HIS A 682 -6.49 2.04 -15.39
C HIS A 682 -5.40 3.11 -15.46
N THR A 683 -5.08 3.71 -14.32
CA THR A 683 -4.01 4.73 -14.22
C THR A 683 -2.67 4.12 -13.87
N GLU A 684 -2.67 2.90 -13.34
CA GLU A 684 -1.49 2.16 -12.88
C GLU A 684 -1.48 0.74 -13.45
N SER A 685 -0.42 0.01 -13.13
CA SER A 685 -0.16 -1.36 -13.59
C SER A 685 -1.31 -2.32 -13.30
N ILE A 686 -1.56 -3.25 -14.22
CA ILE A 686 -2.59 -4.28 -14.07
C ILE A 686 -1.99 -5.55 -13.49
N ASN A 687 -2.60 -6.07 -12.43
CA ASN A 687 -2.10 -7.24 -11.71
C ASN A 687 -2.80 -8.53 -12.09
N CYS A 688 -4.12 -8.47 -12.31
CA CYS A 688 -4.93 -9.64 -12.56
C CYS A 688 -6.06 -9.33 -13.54
N VAL A 689 -6.49 -10.36 -14.27
CA VAL A 689 -7.60 -10.28 -15.21
C VAL A 689 -8.34 -11.61 -15.22
N ALA A 690 -9.67 -11.56 -15.33
CA ALA A 690 -10.54 -12.72 -15.45
C ALA A 690 -11.66 -12.43 -16.45
N ILE A 691 -11.97 -13.41 -17.30
CA ILE A 691 -13.10 -13.32 -18.24
C ILE A 691 -14.33 -13.95 -17.57
N MET A 692 -15.46 -13.26 -17.64
CA MET A 692 -16.71 -13.78 -17.09
C MET A 692 -17.19 -15.00 -17.90
N PRO A 693 -17.95 -15.93 -17.28
CA PRO A 693 -18.46 -17.11 -17.97
C PRO A 693 -19.32 -16.83 -19.21
N ASP A 694 -19.88 -15.62 -19.33
CA ASP A 694 -20.61 -15.19 -20.53
C ASP A 694 -19.72 -14.95 -21.76
N GLY A 695 -18.40 -14.86 -21.58
CA GLY A 695 -17.39 -14.59 -22.60
C GLY A 695 -17.47 -13.20 -23.23
N LYS A 696 -18.33 -12.32 -22.71
CA LYS A 696 -18.55 -10.95 -23.22
C LYS A 696 -17.96 -9.91 -22.31
N HIS A 697 -17.80 -10.23 -21.03
CA HIS A 697 -17.28 -9.30 -20.04
C HIS A 697 -15.98 -9.80 -19.44
N ALA A 698 -15.14 -8.85 -18.99
CA ALA A 698 -13.94 -9.15 -18.23
C ALA A 698 -13.81 -8.23 -17.04
N LEU A 699 -13.13 -8.70 -16.00
CA LEU A 699 -12.77 -7.93 -14.82
C LEU A 699 -11.25 -7.82 -14.76
N SER A 700 -10.74 -6.65 -14.38
CA SER A 700 -9.32 -6.41 -14.14
C SER A 700 -9.09 -5.73 -12.80
N GLY A 701 -8.04 -6.13 -12.10
CA GLY A 701 -7.57 -5.49 -10.87
C GLY A 701 -6.19 -4.84 -11.07
N SER A 702 -5.97 -3.68 -10.43
CA SER A 702 -4.80 -2.83 -10.66
C SER A 702 -4.21 -2.24 -9.37
N ASN A 703 -2.95 -1.77 -9.50
CA ASN A 703 -2.27 -0.91 -8.54
C ASN A 703 -2.98 0.43 -8.30
N ASP A 704 -3.92 0.84 -9.15
CA ASP A 704 -4.74 2.03 -8.93
C ASP A 704 -5.85 1.83 -7.88
N LYS A 705 -5.84 0.68 -7.17
CA LYS A 705 -6.81 0.34 -6.11
C LYS A 705 -8.24 0.16 -6.62
N SER A 706 -8.40 -0.12 -7.92
CA SER A 706 -9.70 -0.34 -8.52
C SER A 706 -9.83 -1.70 -9.21
N ILE A 707 -11.07 -2.18 -9.26
CA ILE A 707 -11.51 -3.19 -10.22
C ILE A 707 -12.31 -2.50 -11.32
N LYS A 708 -12.03 -2.83 -12.56
CA LYS A 708 -12.82 -2.38 -13.72
C LYS A 708 -13.49 -3.57 -14.39
N MET A 709 -14.77 -3.41 -14.70
CA MET A 709 -15.51 -4.33 -15.55
C MET A 709 -15.56 -3.80 -16.98
N TRP A 710 -15.25 -4.65 -17.95
CA TRP A 710 -15.11 -4.29 -19.36
C TRP A 710 -16.11 -5.06 -20.20
N ASP A 711 -16.75 -4.39 -21.14
CA ASP A 711 -17.41 -5.04 -22.27
C ASP A 711 -16.34 -5.34 -23.34
N LEU A 712 -16.10 -6.61 -23.63
CA LEU A 712 -15.10 -7.04 -24.62
C LEU A 712 -15.51 -6.76 -26.07
N THR A 713 -16.78 -6.45 -26.31
CA THR A 713 -17.29 -6.11 -27.65
C THR A 713 -17.03 -4.64 -27.97
N SER A 714 -17.32 -3.73 -27.04
CA SER A 714 -17.09 -2.29 -27.21
C SER A 714 -15.70 -1.85 -26.74
N GLY A 715 -15.09 -2.62 -25.84
CA GLY A 715 -13.86 -2.33 -25.11
C GLY A 715 -13.92 -1.14 -24.18
N LYS A 716 -15.11 -0.79 -23.70
CA LYS A 716 -15.32 0.26 -22.70
C LYS A 716 -15.43 -0.35 -21.31
N ALA A 717 -14.93 0.39 -20.32
CA ALA A 717 -15.23 0.11 -18.93
C ALA A 717 -16.70 0.43 -18.66
N ILE A 718 -17.42 -0.53 -18.11
CA ILE A 718 -18.83 -0.44 -17.71
C ILE A 718 -18.93 0.11 -16.29
N GLU A 719 -18.06 -0.37 -15.40
CA GLU A 719 -18.08 -0.04 -13.98
C GLU A 719 -16.66 -0.01 -13.42
N THR A 720 -16.43 0.85 -12.43
CA THR A 720 -15.20 0.90 -11.63
C THR A 720 -15.57 0.80 -10.16
N TYR A 721 -15.00 -0.16 -9.44
CA TYR A 721 -15.18 -0.35 -8.01
C TYR A 721 -13.87 -0.06 -7.28
N TRP A 722 -13.90 0.82 -6.29
CA TRP A 722 -12.71 1.30 -5.58
C TRP A 722 -12.52 0.65 -4.21
N PHE A 723 -11.28 0.29 -3.90
CA PHE A 723 -10.85 -0.32 -2.64
C PHE A 723 -9.97 0.64 -1.83
N ASP A 724 -9.75 0.30 -0.55
CA ASP A 724 -8.81 1.03 0.30
C ASP A 724 -7.33 0.76 -0.07
N ASP A 725 -7.06 -0.33 -0.80
CA ASP A 725 -5.71 -0.81 -1.15
C ASP A 725 -5.65 -1.44 -2.56
N ILE A 726 -4.43 -1.74 -3.02
CA ILE A 726 -4.10 -2.33 -4.32
C ILE A 726 -4.77 -3.68 -4.47
N VAL A 727 -5.29 -3.95 -5.67
CA VAL A 727 -5.89 -5.23 -6.02
C VAL A 727 -4.85 -6.12 -6.69
N ASN A 728 -4.48 -7.22 -6.03
CA ASN A 728 -3.43 -8.14 -6.51
C ASN A 728 -4.00 -9.33 -7.26
N SER A 729 -5.13 -9.88 -6.80
CA SER A 729 -5.73 -11.08 -7.39
C SER A 729 -7.25 -11.00 -7.41
N ILE A 730 -7.84 -11.61 -8.45
CA ILE A 730 -9.28 -11.81 -8.57
C ILE A 730 -9.60 -13.25 -8.96
N SER A 731 -10.77 -13.74 -8.57
CA SER A 731 -11.31 -15.03 -9.00
C SER A 731 -12.83 -14.95 -9.13
N ILE A 732 -13.40 -15.53 -10.18
CA ILE A 732 -14.84 -15.47 -10.49
C ILE A 732 -15.42 -16.88 -10.36
N SER A 733 -16.60 -17.00 -9.75
CA SER A 733 -17.33 -18.28 -9.66
C SER A 733 -17.76 -18.77 -11.05
N GLN A 734 -18.01 -20.07 -11.18
CA GLN A 734 -18.49 -20.64 -12.46
C GLN A 734 -19.87 -20.10 -12.86
N SER A 735 -20.71 -19.75 -11.88
CA SER A 735 -21.99 -19.08 -12.11
C SER A 735 -21.83 -17.65 -12.64
N GLY A 736 -20.67 -17.02 -12.44
CA GLY A 736 -20.40 -15.64 -12.86
C GLY A 736 -21.07 -14.58 -12.00
N ASP A 737 -21.55 -14.94 -10.81
CA ASP A 737 -22.26 -14.05 -9.89
C ASP A 737 -21.43 -13.65 -8.66
N THR A 738 -20.33 -14.34 -8.39
CA THR A 738 -19.47 -14.12 -7.22
C THR A 738 -18.05 -13.81 -7.68
N LEU A 739 -17.50 -12.73 -7.14
CA LEU A 739 -16.15 -12.26 -7.38
C LEU A 739 -15.40 -12.20 -6.05
N MET A 740 -14.31 -12.96 -5.97
CA MET A 740 -13.37 -12.90 -4.85
C MET A 740 -12.19 -12.01 -5.23
N VAL A 741 -11.77 -11.15 -4.30
CA VAL A 741 -10.71 -10.16 -4.52
C VAL A 741 -9.71 -10.22 -3.37
N GLY A 742 -8.42 -10.26 -3.68
CA GLY A 742 -7.33 -10.25 -2.73
C GLY A 742 -6.55 -8.95 -2.87
N ASP A 743 -6.31 -8.29 -1.74
CA ASP A 743 -5.62 -7.00 -1.72
C ASP A 743 -4.22 -7.06 -1.08
N GLN A 744 -3.49 -5.96 -1.25
CA GLN A 744 -2.14 -5.77 -0.75
C GLN A 744 -2.04 -5.77 0.79
N SER A 745 -3.12 -5.40 1.49
CA SER A 745 -3.19 -5.40 2.95
C SER A 745 -3.44 -6.79 3.56
N GLY A 746 -3.65 -7.82 2.74
CA GLY A 746 -3.92 -9.19 3.21
C GLY A 746 -5.41 -9.51 3.38
N ARG A 747 -6.30 -8.61 2.97
CA ARG A 747 -7.76 -8.84 3.06
C ARG A 747 -8.26 -9.57 1.82
N VAL A 748 -9.30 -10.35 2.05
CA VAL A 748 -10.08 -11.01 1.00
C VAL A 748 -11.49 -10.43 1.01
N HIS A 749 -11.93 -9.90 -0.12
CA HIS A 749 -13.26 -9.33 -0.32
C HIS A 749 -14.12 -10.28 -1.15
N LYS A 750 -15.41 -10.34 -0.81
CA LYS A 750 -16.43 -11.01 -1.62
C LYS A 750 -17.38 -9.98 -2.19
N LEU A 751 -17.42 -9.89 -3.52
CA LEU A 751 -18.34 -9.04 -4.26
C LEU A 751 -19.35 -9.91 -5.02
N LYS A 752 -20.59 -9.44 -5.10
CA LYS A 752 -21.63 -9.96 -5.98
C LYS A 752 -21.64 -9.20 -7.29
N ILE A 753 -21.68 -9.94 -8.40
CA ILE A 753 -21.86 -9.40 -9.75
C ILE A 753 -23.35 -9.42 -10.09
N LEU A 754 -23.92 -8.24 -10.29
CA LEU A 754 -25.30 -8.00 -10.66
C LEU A 754 -25.36 -7.55 -12.12
N MET A 755 -25.38 -8.50 -13.03
CA MET A 755 -25.67 -8.17 -14.43
C MET A 755 -27.16 -7.89 -14.55
N ALA A 756 -27.51 -6.74 -15.14
CA ALA A 756 -28.90 -6.40 -15.42
C ALA A 756 -29.52 -7.56 -16.21
N GLU A 757 -30.48 -8.26 -15.60
CA GLU A 757 -31.25 -9.28 -16.29
C GLU A 757 -31.95 -8.57 -17.45
N ASN A 758 -31.48 -8.80 -18.67
CA ASN A 758 -32.37 -8.80 -19.81
C ASN A 758 -33.42 -9.87 -19.51
N ASN A 759 -34.54 -9.45 -18.91
CA ASN A 759 -35.79 -10.18 -18.72
C ASN A 759 -35.66 -11.66 -19.12
N ARG A 760 -35.22 -12.52 -18.19
CA ARG A 760 -35.55 -13.95 -18.30
C ARG A 760 -37.05 -14.03 -18.11
N LYS A 761 -37.77 -13.85 -19.23
CA LYS A 761 -39.19 -14.14 -19.34
C LYS A 761 -39.41 -15.55 -18.77
N LYS A 762 -40.34 -15.60 -17.82
CA LYS A 762 -41.09 -16.75 -17.28
C LYS A 762 -40.90 -18.08 -17.99
#